data_AF-A0AAD4PL96-F1
#
_entry.id   AF-A0AAD4PL96-F1
#
_cell.length_a   1.000
_cell.length_b   1.000
_cell.length_c   1.000
_cell.angle_alpha   90.00
_cell.angle_beta   90.00
_cell.angle_gamma   90.00
#
_symmetry.space_group_name_H-M   'P 1'
#
loop_
_entity.id
_entity.type
_entity.pdbx_description
1 polymer ?
#
loop_
_entity_poly.entity_id
_entity_poly.type
_entity_poly.pdbx_seq_one_letter_code
_entity_poly.pdbx_strand_id
1 'polypeptide(L)'
;METLPDESVVKEEVKDSKEDKAPIEARKLVRRKRDLDKQELHVVVGTTAGRPKIPKTETKKLRKKLLEFEQQNQNLAQAISDKNQEISALKRSVDSLNEVLNSVPIDELRCNSSIAGSKILELSKKNRQMRAELEQCKNRLNKKDVAIEKLERELKVNEEKLAVNGELLRKGNATDELQAKINSMQQKLFETRNKNTELQNQLKLAQKCLQHEVGETVNINLLANNLNNATWRGRAQQIISLQQKLQELKARLEIFENGVDRVDYMPITLGSEADLASNSSTKVTPRNAKHTVNSPGRGSATASLGGGDAGVASFDRFTPGVRKSEILHRAKVDALEKQIGGLQAQLEEHRNRMLALKVRNKTLNDDMLKYKLRTAELEEQSDGNGLNANTLNDKLKNQRTQYETRLDDMRNEAIRITEERDISRRQMEELSGMNLELETELKAKTSCITNLEDMIKKLETDLRAVTGGFLFSCREFRKEEFVGILDALEVEKNQMMLMKKTLDERLEAERVKLDTANDLIAKQKTRIVRLEVKVRELEKELDVQNDRKKRSQRINDYANALGRAPLTGSISSFCFDNQSQVSSATSLNSLGTAEPKIEDMKNQLELANEKITMLSEKLDYLSAEKRADAKFFEETMFNSKNIILDTILGSRDPAESKADIPPELVTTTSSDGV
;
A
#
# COMPACT_ATOMS: atom_id res chain seq x y z
N MET A 1 36.58 7.99 28.14
CA MET A 1 37.20 7.68 26.83
C MET A 1 36.37 8.43 25.80
N GLU A 2 36.72 9.68 25.48
CA GLU A 2 37.84 10.05 24.55
C GLU A 2 37.51 9.58 23.13
N THR A 3 37.60 10.36 22.04
CA THR A 3 38.06 11.74 21.79
C THR A 3 37.70 12.08 20.33
N LEU A 4 37.23 13.31 20.14
CA LEU A 4 37.45 14.31 19.07
C LEU A 4 37.46 14.00 17.55
N PRO A 5 36.97 14.96 16.72
CA PRO A 5 37.14 15.07 15.27
C PRO A 5 38.38 15.91 14.89
N ASP A 6 38.77 15.87 13.61
CA ASP A 6 39.94 16.58 13.07
C ASP A 6 39.52 17.74 12.14
N GLU A 7 40.09 18.92 12.42
CA GLU A 7 39.93 20.19 11.74
C GLU A 7 41.36 20.72 11.53
N SER A 8 41.76 21.09 10.31
CA SER A 8 43.10 21.64 10.06
C SER A 8 43.05 23.03 9.43
N VAL A 9 43.68 23.94 10.16
CA VAL A 9 43.91 25.37 9.96
C VAL A 9 45.25 25.58 9.23
N VAL A 10 45.35 26.63 8.40
CA VAL A 10 46.64 27.24 8.03
C VAL A 10 46.58 28.75 8.28
N LYS A 11 47.60 29.26 9.00
CA LYS A 11 47.80 30.64 9.46
C LYS A 11 48.64 31.48 8.47
N GLU A 12 48.44 32.79 8.58
CA GLU A 12 49.18 33.92 7.99
C GLU A 12 50.67 34.00 8.38
N GLU A 13 51.46 34.73 7.56
CA GLU A 13 52.45 35.69 8.08
C GLU A 13 52.73 36.84 7.08
N VAL A 14 52.95 38.03 7.65
CA VAL A 14 52.99 39.38 7.07
C VAL A 14 54.44 39.79 6.76
N LYS A 15 54.66 40.67 5.75
CA LYS A 15 55.90 41.48 5.70
C LYS A 15 55.71 42.86 5.04
N ASP A 16 55.90 43.89 5.86
CA ASP A 16 56.00 45.33 5.56
C ASP A 16 57.18 45.70 4.66
N SER A 17 57.01 46.76 3.86
CA SER A 17 58.10 47.49 3.19
C SER A 17 58.03 49.00 3.47
N LYS A 18 59.20 49.54 3.84
CA LYS A 18 59.49 50.91 4.28
C LYS A 18 59.57 51.92 3.14
N GLU A 19 59.13 53.15 3.41
CA GLU A 19 59.59 54.40 2.78
C GLU A 19 61.04 54.74 3.19
N ASP A 20 61.84 55.35 2.31
CA ASP A 20 62.42 56.69 2.53
C ASP A 20 63.29 57.20 1.35
N LYS A 21 63.12 58.50 1.06
CA LYS A 21 64.12 59.53 0.67
C LYS A 21 64.75 59.61 -0.75
N ALA A 22 64.38 60.72 -1.39
CA ALA A 22 65.12 61.56 -2.37
C ALA A 22 66.51 62.03 -1.83
N PRO A 23 67.39 62.84 -2.51
CA PRO A 23 67.12 63.78 -3.64
C PRO A 23 68.27 64.12 -4.65
N ILE A 24 67.95 64.94 -5.69
CA ILE A 24 68.68 66.10 -6.30
C ILE A 24 70.16 65.87 -6.78
N GLU A 25 70.64 66.14 -8.00
CA GLU A 25 70.72 67.43 -8.73
C GLU A 25 71.31 67.30 -10.16
N ALA A 26 70.85 68.19 -11.06
CA ALA A 26 71.50 68.85 -12.20
C ALA A 26 72.42 68.10 -13.19
N ARG A 27 72.10 68.22 -14.50
CA ARG A 27 73.09 68.57 -15.53
C ARG A 27 72.50 69.37 -16.70
N LYS A 28 73.33 70.31 -17.15
CA LYS A 28 73.11 71.47 -18.02
C LYS A 28 72.80 71.13 -19.48
N LEU A 29 71.98 71.98 -20.11
CA LEU A 29 71.80 72.10 -21.55
C LEU A 29 72.88 73.00 -22.20
N VAL A 30 73.35 72.61 -23.38
CA VAL A 30 74.22 73.40 -24.26
C VAL A 30 73.49 73.72 -25.57
N ARG A 31 73.35 75.03 -25.84
CA ARG A 31 73.34 75.79 -27.11
C ARG A 31 72.80 75.12 -28.40
N ARG A 32 71.93 75.87 -29.12
CA ARG A 32 72.32 76.71 -30.29
C ARG A 32 71.16 77.53 -30.90
N LYS A 33 71.24 78.85 -30.69
CA LYS A 33 71.19 79.98 -31.64
C LYS A 33 70.37 79.87 -32.95
N ARG A 34 69.49 80.86 -33.18
CA ARG A 34 69.41 81.61 -34.45
C ARG A 34 68.75 82.98 -34.25
N ASP A 35 69.47 84.02 -34.64
CA ASP A 35 69.10 85.45 -34.65
C ASP A 35 68.36 85.80 -35.95
N LEU A 36 67.46 86.78 -35.93
CA LEU A 36 67.11 87.63 -37.08
C LEU A 36 66.71 89.04 -36.59
N ASP A 37 67.49 90.01 -37.05
CA ASP A 37 67.41 91.47 -36.85
C ASP A 37 66.11 92.11 -37.36
N LYS A 38 65.77 93.28 -36.79
CA LYS A 38 65.23 94.44 -37.53
C LYS A 38 65.33 95.77 -36.75
N GLN A 39 66.42 96.47 -37.04
CA GLN A 39 66.63 97.92 -37.22
C GLN A 39 65.70 98.96 -36.59
N GLU A 40 66.34 99.83 -35.78
CA GLU A 40 65.97 101.20 -35.46
C GLU A 40 65.96 102.12 -36.70
N LEU A 41 65.06 103.10 -36.71
CA LEU A 41 65.15 104.29 -37.55
C LEU A 41 64.99 105.55 -36.68
N HIS A 42 66.12 106.26 -36.63
CA HIS A 42 66.36 107.57 -36.03
C HIS A 42 65.65 108.66 -36.85
N VAL A 43 64.99 109.62 -36.21
CA VAL A 43 64.60 110.90 -36.85
C VAL A 43 65.03 112.07 -35.97
N VAL A 44 65.99 112.83 -36.48
CA VAL A 44 66.41 114.17 -36.05
C VAL A 44 65.54 115.20 -36.78
N VAL A 45 65.16 116.31 -36.13
CA VAL A 45 65.29 117.70 -36.63
C VAL A 45 64.70 118.69 -35.61
N GLY A 46 65.44 119.79 -35.42
CA GLY A 46 65.19 120.85 -34.46
C GLY A 46 64.14 121.90 -34.86
N THR A 47 64.07 122.88 -33.98
CA THR A 47 63.18 124.05 -33.91
C THR A 47 63.08 124.90 -35.18
N THR A 48 61.85 125.24 -35.60
CA THR A 48 61.47 126.59 -36.05
C THR A 48 59.98 126.86 -35.76
N ALA A 49 59.67 128.12 -35.46
CA ALA A 49 58.37 128.62 -35.06
C ALA A 49 57.36 128.67 -36.22
N GLY A 50 56.10 128.35 -35.92
CA GLY A 50 54.95 128.60 -36.82
C GLY A 50 53.68 127.92 -36.32
N ARG A 51 52.77 128.67 -35.68
CA ARG A 51 51.40 128.20 -35.37
C ARG A 51 50.68 127.85 -36.69
N PRO A 52 49.91 126.74 -36.68
CA PRO A 52 48.46 126.91 -36.86
C PRO A 52 47.66 126.12 -35.81
N LYS A 53 46.53 126.68 -35.37
CA LYS A 53 45.57 126.05 -34.45
C LYS A 53 44.89 124.87 -35.17
N ILE A 54 45.04 123.64 -34.65
CA ILE A 54 44.22 122.47 -34.99
C ILE A 54 43.32 122.13 -33.77
N PRO A 55 42.04 121.78 -33.92
CA PRO A 55 41.07 121.74 -32.83
C PRO A 55 41.36 120.62 -31.81
N LYS A 56 41.27 120.94 -30.51
CA LYS A 56 41.54 120.05 -29.36
C LYS A 56 40.61 118.81 -29.26
N THR A 57 39.74 118.58 -30.23
CA THR A 57 38.74 117.49 -30.27
C THR A 57 39.23 116.26 -31.04
N GLU A 58 40.03 116.41 -32.09
CA GLU A 58 40.55 115.27 -32.88
C GLU A 58 41.67 114.52 -32.17
N THR A 59 42.56 115.25 -31.50
CA THR A 59 43.66 114.66 -30.70
C THR A 59 43.15 113.83 -29.52
N LYS A 60 41.98 114.18 -28.94
CA LYS A 60 41.33 113.38 -27.89
C LYS A 60 40.69 112.09 -28.45
N LYS A 61 40.07 112.16 -29.63
CA LYS A 61 39.47 110.97 -30.29
C LYS A 61 40.53 109.97 -30.74
N LEU A 62 41.65 110.44 -31.26
CA LEU A 62 42.78 109.60 -31.65
C LEU A 62 43.42 108.91 -30.45
N ARG A 63 43.62 109.63 -29.33
CA ARG A 63 44.11 109.03 -28.07
C ARG A 63 43.15 107.97 -27.53
N LYS A 64 41.83 108.18 -27.61
CA LYS A 64 40.84 107.19 -27.18
C LYS A 64 40.89 105.91 -28.02
N LYS A 65 40.95 106.04 -29.36
CA LYS A 65 41.10 104.88 -30.26
C LYS A 65 42.40 104.12 -30.03
N LEU A 66 43.49 104.83 -29.73
CA LEU A 66 44.78 104.20 -29.44
C LEU A 66 44.71 103.36 -28.15
N LEU A 67 44.03 103.88 -27.11
CA LEU A 67 43.78 103.17 -25.85
C LEU A 67 42.86 101.96 -26.06
N GLU A 68 41.81 102.09 -26.87
CA GLU A 68 40.92 100.98 -27.24
C GLU A 68 41.67 99.90 -28.03
N PHE A 69 42.58 100.27 -28.94
CA PHE A 69 43.43 99.32 -29.65
C PHE A 69 44.47 98.66 -28.74
N GLU A 70 45.09 99.40 -27.81
CA GLU A 70 45.99 98.82 -26.81
C GLU A 70 45.26 97.80 -25.92
N GLN A 71 44.04 98.13 -25.49
CA GLN A 71 43.22 97.23 -24.70
C GLN A 71 42.76 96.00 -25.49
N GLN A 72 42.37 96.17 -26.75
CA GLN A 72 42.06 95.04 -27.64
C GLN A 72 43.29 94.16 -27.88
N ASN A 73 44.47 94.76 -28.05
CA ASN A 73 45.70 94.02 -28.26
C ASN A 73 46.14 93.24 -27.01
N GLN A 74 45.92 93.82 -25.81
CA GLN A 74 46.11 93.10 -24.54
C GLN A 74 45.14 91.93 -24.39
N ASN A 75 43.85 92.12 -24.72
CA ASN A 75 42.86 91.05 -24.65
C ASN A 75 43.16 89.91 -25.65
N LEU A 76 43.61 90.25 -26.87
CA LEU A 76 44.04 89.27 -27.86
C LEU A 76 45.29 88.52 -27.41
N ALA A 77 46.28 89.21 -26.84
CA ALA A 77 47.48 88.57 -26.30
C ALA A 77 47.14 87.59 -25.17
N GLN A 78 46.20 87.95 -24.29
CA GLN A 78 45.71 87.07 -23.23
C GLN A 78 45.00 85.83 -23.80
N ALA A 79 44.09 86.01 -24.76
CA ALA A 79 43.38 84.90 -25.39
C ALA A 79 44.32 83.94 -26.13
N ILE A 80 45.37 84.46 -26.77
CA ILE A 80 46.41 83.64 -27.41
C ILE A 80 47.19 82.85 -26.35
N SER A 81 47.54 83.47 -25.22
CA SER A 81 48.19 82.78 -24.11
C SER A 81 47.35 81.61 -23.59
N ASP A 82 46.06 81.86 -23.34
CA ASP A 82 45.14 80.85 -22.81
C ASP A 82 44.97 79.67 -23.78
N LYS A 83 44.83 79.97 -25.09
CA LYS A 83 44.74 78.94 -26.13
C LYS A 83 46.03 78.13 -26.29
N ASN A 84 47.20 78.76 -26.13
CA ASN A 84 48.47 78.04 -26.14
C ASN A 84 48.62 77.10 -24.94
N GLN A 85 48.11 77.47 -23.76
CA GLN A 85 48.07 76.59 -22.60
C GLN A 85 47.15 75.38 -22.83
N GLU A 86 45.99 75.59 -23.44
CA GLU A 86 45.05 74.53 -23.82
C GLU A 86 45.69 73.54 -24.81
N ILE A 87 46.35 74.06 -25.85
CA ILE A 87 47.09 73.22 -26.82
C ILE A 87 48.17 72.38 -26.12
N SER A 88 48.92 72.97 -25.18
CA SER A 88 49.94 72.24 -24.40
C SER A 88 49.35 71.20 -23.46
N ALA A 89 48.12 71.39 -22.95
CA ALA A 89 47.42 70.37 -22.16
C ALA A 89 46.95 69.21 -23.04
N LEU A 90 46.36 69.51 -24.20
CA LEU A 90 45.90 68.50 -25.16
C LEU A 90 47.05 67.66 -25.71
N LYS A 91 48.19 68.28 -26.04
CA LYS A 91 49.38 67.55 -26.48
C LYS A 91 49.85 66.53 -25.43
N ARG A 92 49.92 66.93 -24.15
CA ARG A 92 50.27 66.02 -23.05
C ARG A 92 49.29 64.85 -22.90
N SER A 93 47.99 65.09 -23.11
CA SER A 93 46.98 64.03 -23.06
C SER A 93 47.14 63.03 -24.22
N VAL A 94 47.46 63.52 -25.42
CA VAL A 94 47.70 62.66 -26.59
C VAL A 94 48.96 61.81 -26.38
N ASP A 95 50.04 62.42 -25.89
CA ASP A 95 51.30 61.70 -25.62
C ASP A 95 51.10 60.60 -24.57
N SER A 96 50.34 60.88 -23.50
CA SER A 96 49.99 59.88 -22.48
C SER A 96 49.15 58.72 -23.04
N LEU A 97 48.17 59.01 -23.90
CA LEU A 97 47.37 57.95 -24.55
C LEU A 97 48.24 57.07 -25.46
N ASN A 98 49.21 57.69 -26.12
CA ASN A 98 50.12 56.99 -27.03
C ASN A 98 51.12 56.11 -26.26
N GLU A 99 51.57 56.52 -25.07
CA GLU A 99 52.36 55.64 -24.19
C GLU A 99 51.57 54.43 -23.68
N VAL A 100 50.29 54.60 -23.34
CA VAL A 100 49.41 53.49 -22.95
C VAL A 100 49.20 52.53 -24.12
N LEU A 101 48.96 53.07 -25.32
CA LEU A 101 48.72 52.23 -26.50
C LEU A 101 49.98 51.45 -26.93
N ASN A 102 51.17 52.05 -26.76
CA ASN A 102 52.44 51.41 -27.09
C ASN A 102 52.99 50.49 -25.97
N SER A 103 52.41 50.55 -24.76
CA SER A 103 52.81 49.68 -23.63
C SER A 103 52.01 48.37 -23.55
N VAL A 104 50.95 48.20 -24.35
CA VAL A 104 50.20 46.93 -24.46
C VAL A 104 50.87 46.04 -25.53
N PRO A 105 51.49 44.90 -25.16
CA PRO A 105 52.10 44.01 -26.13
C PRO A 105 51.03 43.37 -27.03
N ILE A 106 51.23 43.43 -28.34
CA ILE A 106 50.30 42.93 -29.38
C ILE A 106 49.97 41.43 -29.20
N ASP A 107 50.83 40.67 -28.53
CA ASP A 107 50.65 39.24 -28.28
C ASP A 107 49.47 38.94 -27.35
N GLU A 108 49.20 39.78 -26.32
CA GLU A 108 48.08 39.55 -25.38
C GLU A 108 46.70 39.74 -26.04
N LEU A 109 46.60 40.58 -27.08
CA LEU A 109 45.35 40.72 -27.86
C LEU A 109 45.04 39.48 -28.71
N ARG A 110 46.06 38.71 -29.12
CA ARG A 110 45.87 37.52 -29.98
C ARG A 110 45.47 36.29 -29.17
N CYS A 111 45.88 36.20 -27.90
CA CYS A 111 45.52 35.12 -26.97
C CYS A 111 44.01 35.07 -26.67
N ASN A 112 43.35 36.22 -26.57
CA ASN A 112 41.91 36.33 -26.25
C ASN A 112 41.02 35.73 -27.35
N SER A 113 41.44 35.80 -28.62
CA SER A 113 40.73 35.17 -29.75
C SER A 113 40.77 33.63 -29.68
N SER A 114 41.88 33.05 -29.21
CA SER A 114 42.04 31.59 -29.07
C SER A 114 41.17 31.01 -27.95
N ILE A 115 41.06 31.74 -26.83
CA ILE A 115 40.21 31.36 -25.68
C ILE A 115 38.73 31.44 -26.07
N ALA A 116 38.32 32.53 -26.75
CA ALA A 116 36.95 32.68 -27.24
C ALA A 116 36.57 31.59 -28.25
N GLY A 117 37.46 31.27 -29.20
CA GLY A 117 37.25 30.19 -30.17
C GLY A 117 37.07 28.81 -29.50
N SER A 118 37.88 28.49 -28.50
CA SER A 118 37.77 27.24 -27.73
C SER A 118 36.44 27.15 -26.97
N LYS A 119 35.99 28.26 -26.36
CA LYS A 119 34.72 28.27 -25.62
C LYS A 119 33.51 28.16 -26.53
N ILE A 120 33.54 28.78 -27.71
CA ILE A 120 32.48 28.66 -28.73
C ILE A 120 32.37 27.20 -29.20
N LEU A 121 33.49 26.52 -29.41
CA LEU A 121 33.53 25.11 -29.80
C LEU A 121 32.96 24.19 -28.71
N GLU A 122 33.34 24.41 -27.46
CA GLU A 122 32.83 23.66 -26.31
C GLU A 122 31.31 23.87 -26.14
N LEU A 123 30.84 25.12 -26.17
CA LEU A 123 29.41 25.45 -26.11
C LEU A 123 28.64 24.85 -27.30
N SER A 124 29.23 24.84 -28.49
CA SER A 124 28.63 24.20 -29.67
C SER A 124 28.51 22.68 -29.51
N LYS A 125 29.52 22.01 -28.94
CA LYS A 125 29.44 20.58 -28.60
C LYS A 125 28.37 20.32 -27.55
N LYS A 126 28.32 21.13 -26.48
CA LYS A 126 27.29 21.03 -25.44
C LYS A 126 25.89 21.28 -26.01
N ASN A 127 25.73 22.23 -26.92
CA ASN A 127 24.44 22.49 -27.59
C ASN A 127 23.98 21.29 -28.44
N ARG A 128 24.90 20.66 -29.20
CA ARG A 128 24.59 19.43 -29.95
C ARG A 128 24.20 18.27 -29.04
N GLN A 129 24.93 18.10 -27.93
CA GLN A 129 24.63 17.07 -26.93
C GLN A 129 23.25 17.27 -26.30
N MET A 130 22.95 18.49 -25.82
CA MET A 130 21.65 18.80 -25.23
C MET A 130 20.50 18.60 -26.22
N ARG A 131 20.69 18.90 -27.51
CA ARG A 131 19.70 18.60 -28.56
C ARG A 131 19.46 17.11 -28.71
N ALA A 132 20.51 16.29 -28.69
CA ALA A 132 20.38 14.83 -28.75
C ALA A 132 19.66 14.27 -27.53
N GLU A 133 19.98 14.76 -26.32
CA GLU A 133 19.32 14.36 -25.07
C GLU A 133 17.85 14.78 -25.02
N LEU A 134 17.53 15.99 -25.50
CA LEU A 134 16.16 16.48 -25.60
C LEU A 134 15.33 15.62 -26.56
N GLU A 135 15.88 15.27 -27.72
CA GLU A 135 15.20 14.40 -28.68
C GLU A 135 15.04 12.97 -28.14
N GLN A 136 16.01 12.48 -27.37
CA GLN A 136 15.90 11.19 -26.68
C GLN A 136 14.81 11.24 -25.60
N CYS A 137 14.71 12.32 -24.83
CA CYS A 137 13.68 12.49 -23.80
C CYS A 137 12.29 12.61 -24.42
N LYS A 138 12.12 13.39 -25.50
CA LYS A 138 10.87 13.45 -26.27
C LYS A 138 10.42 12.07 -26.75
N ASN A 139 11.33 11.27 -27.29
CA ASN A 139 11.01 9.91 -27.72
C ASN A 139 10.60 8.99 -26.56
N ARG A 140 11.18 9.17 -25.36
CA ARG A 140 10.75 8.43 -24.16
C ARG A 140 9.37 8.88 -23.68
N LEU A 141 9.12 10.19 -23.70
CA LEU A 141 7.85 10.78 -23.29
C LEU A 141 6.72 10.34 -24.23
N ASN A 142 6.92 10.43 -25.55
CA ASN A 142 5.95 9.96 -26.55
C ASN A 142 5.61 8.46 -26.39
N LYS A 143 6.59 7.61 -26.04
CA LYS A 143 6.33 6.19 -25.73
C LYS A 143 5.48 6.01 -24.47
N LYS A 144 5.65 6.87 -23.46
CA LYS A 144 4.85 6.85 -22.23
C LYS A 144 3.44 7.37 -22.51
N ASP A 145 3.28 8.40 -23.33
CA ASP A 145 1.97 8.93 -23.74
C ASP A 145 1.16 7.87 -24.47
N VAL A 146 1.74 7.17 -25.46
CA VAL A 146 1.05 6.05 -26.15
C VAL A 146 0.67 4.92 -25.17
N ALA A 147 1.48 4.67 -24.14
CA ALA A 147 1.16 3.68 -23.12
C ALA A 147 0.02 4.15 -22.20
N ILE A 148 -0.02 5.43 -21.84
CA ILE A 148 -1.09 6.06 -21.08
C ILE A 148 -2.39 6.00 -21.88
N GLU A 149 -2.41 6.42 -23.15
CA GLU A 149 -3.58 6.34 -24.02
C GLU A 149 -4.12 4.91 -24.14
N LYS A 150 -3.22 3.91 -24.14
CA LYS A 150 -3.63 2.50 -24.15
C LYS A 150 -4.31 2.12 -22.84
N LEU A 151 -3.74 2.49 -21.70
CA LEU A 151 -4.32 2.22 -20.38
C LEU A 151 -5.65 2.94 -20.18
N GLU A 152 -5.78 4.18 -20.65
CA GLU A 152 -7.04 4.93 -20.61
C GLU A 152 -8.13 4.27 -21.46
N ARG A 153 -7.78 3.75 -22.65
CA ARG A 153 -8.70 2.96 -23.48
C ARG A 153 -9.12 1.66 -22.77
N GLU A 154 -8.18 0.95 -22.16
CA GLU A 154 -8.48 -0.28 -21.42
C GLU A 154 -9.36 0.00 -20.18
N LEU A 155 -9.11 1.10 -19.48
CA LEU A 155 -9.88 1.54 -18.32
C LEU A 155 -11.32 1.88 -18.73
N LYS A 156 -11.50 2.64 -19.82
CA LYS A 156 -12.83 2.97 -20.35
C LYS A 156 -13.63 1.72 -20.73
N VAL A 157 -13.00 0.75 -21.39
CA VAL A 157 -13.63 -0.53 -21.72
C VAL A 157 -14.00 -1.32 -20.46
N ASN A 158 -13.18 -1.23 -19.40
CA ASN A 158 -13.45 -1.89 -18.14
C ASN A 158 -14.60 -1.22 -17.36
N GLU A 159 -14.68 0.12 -17.38
CA GLU A 159 -15.81 0.88 -16.84
C GLU A 159 -17.12 0.55 -17.55
N GLU A 160 -17.11 0.44 -18.89
CA GLU A 160 -18.26 0.01 -19.67
C GLU A 160 -18.71 -1.42 -19.30
N LYS A 161 -17.76 -2.36 -19.11
CA LYS A 161 -18.06 -3.71 -18.63
C LYS A 161 -18.66 -3.71 -17.23
N LEU A 162 -18.13 -2.90 -16.31
CA LEU A 162 -18.65 -2.77 -14.95
C LEU A 162 -20.04 -2.13 -14.94
N ALA A 163 -20.30 -1.15 -15.81
CA ALA A 163 -21.61 -0.54 -15.97
C ALA A 163 -22.66 -1.55 -16.47
N VAL A 164 -22.32 -2.34 -17.50
CA VAL A 164 -23.17 -3.42 -18.01
C VAL A 164 -23.44 -4.47 -16.94
N ASN A 165 -22.42 -4.86 -16.18
CA ASN A 165 -22.56 -5.84 -15.09
C ASN A 165 -23.40 -5.28 -13.92
N GLY A 166 -23.26 -3.99 -13.62
CA GLY A 166 -24.09 -3.26 -12.65
C GLY A 166 -25.55 -3.16 -13.08
N GLU A 167 -25.82 -2.99 -14.37
CA GLU A 167 -27.18 -2.96 -14.91
C GLU A 167 -27.83 -4.36 -14.91
N LEU A 168 -27.06 -5.42 -15.17
CA LEU A 168 -27.46 -6.83 -15.02
C LEU A 168 -27.80 -7.19 -13.57
N LEU A 169 -27.05 -6.67 -12.59
CA LEU A 169 -27.37 -6.79 -11.16
C LEU A 169 -28.66 -6.04 -10.81
N ARG A 170 -28.89 -4.85 -11.40
CA ARG A 170 -30.07 -4.02 -11.12
C ARG A 170 -31.36 -4.61 -11.72
N LYS A 171 -31.27 -5.35 -12.83
CA LYS A 171 -32.42 -6.00 -13.48
C LYS A 171 -32.83 -7.33 -12.84
N GLY A 172 -32.17 -7.80 -11.77
CA GLY A 172 -32.52 -9.05 -11.07
C GLY A 172 -32.14 -10.34 -11.82
N ASN A 173 -31.97 -10.27 -13.14
CA ASN A 173 -31.63 -11.42 -14.00
C ASN A 173 -30.32 -12.13 -13.58
N ALA A 174 -29.31 -11.39 -13.09
CA ALA A 174 -28.05 -11.99 -12.65
C ALA A 174 -28.20 -12.85 -11.39
N THR A 175 -29.12 -12.47 -10.49
CA THR A 175 -29.40 -13.22 -9.27
C THR A 175 -30.15 -14.51 -9.58
N ASP A 176 -31.12 -14.46 -10.51
CA ASP A 176 -31.88 -15.63 -10.93
C ASP A 176 -31.05 -16.64 -11.72
N GLU A 177 -30.15 -16.17 -12.60
CA GLU A 177 -29.21 -17.04 -13.33
C GLU A 177 -28.19 -17.69 -12.40
N LEU A 178 -27.64 -16.94 -11.43
CA LEU A 178 -26.76 -17.49 -10.41
C LEU A 178 -27.49 -18.51 -9.53
N GLN A 179 -28.73 -18.21 -9.14
CA GLN A 179 -29.55 -19.12 -8.35
C GLN A 179 -29.88 -20.41 -9.12
N ALA A 180 -30.21 -20.31 -10.41
CA ALA A 180 -30.43 -21.46 -11.28
C ALA A 180 -29.15 -22.31 -11.44
N LYS A 181 -27.98 -21.66 -11.55
CA LYS A 181 -26.68 -22.34 -11.63
C LYS A 181 -26.30 -23.04 -10.32
N ILE A 182 -26.58 -22.41 -9.18
CA ILE A 182 -26.40 -23.01 -7.85
C ILE A 182 -27.29 -24.25 -7.71
N ASN A 183 -28.58 -24.15 -8.07
CA ASN A 183 -29.51 -25.26 -7.99
C ASN A 183 -29.08 -26.42 -8.92
N SER A 184 -28.63 -26.13 -10.15
CA SER A 184 -28.09 -27.13 -11.08
C SER A 184 -26.84 -27.82 -10.54
N MET A 185 -25.92 -27.06 -9.91
CA MET A 185 -24.73 -27.63 -9.28
C MET A 185 -25.07 -28.50 -8.07
N GLN A 186 -26.02 -28.08 -7.24
CA GLN A 186 -26.49 -28.86 -6.09
C GLN A 186 -27.11 -30.20 -6.54
N GLN A 187 -27.92 -30.18 -7.62
CA GLN A 187 -28.48 -31.39 -8.20
C GLN A 187 -27.38 -32.34 -8.72
N LYS A 188 -26.41 -31.83 -9.47
CA LYS A 188 -25.26 -32.64 -9.94
C LYS A 188 -24.45 -33.22 -8.78
N LEU A 189 -24.28 -32.47 -7.69
CA LEU A 189 -23.58 -32.94 -6.50
C LEU A 189 -24.36 -34.07 -5.83
N PHE A 190 -25.68 -33.95 -5.72
CA PHE A 190 -26.54 -35.00 -5.18
C PHE A 190 -26.50 -36.28 -6.04
N GLU A 191 -26.59 -36.14 -7.36
CA GLU A 191 -26.46 -37.26 -8.31
C GLU A 191 -25.09 -37.95 -8.20
N THR A 192 -24.01 -37.17 -8.08
CA THR A 192 -22.65 -37.70 -7.92
C THR A 192 -22.49 -38.42 -6.58
N ARG A 193 -23.07 -37.89 -5.50
CA ARG A 193 -23.06 -38.52 -4.17
C ARG A 193 -23.81 -39.85 -4.18
N ASN A 194 -24.97 -39.90 -4.84
CA ASN A 194 -25.75 -41.13 -4.99
C ASN A 194 -24.98 -42.17 -5.82
N LYS A 195 -24.37 -41.75 -6.94
CA LYS A 195 -23.55 -42.65 -7.76
C LYS A 195 -22.33 -43.18 -7.03
N ASN A 196 -21.68 -42.37 -6.20
CA ASN A 196 -20.58 -42.82 -5.34
C ASN A 196 -21.05 -43.86 -4.31
N THR A 197 -22.21 -43.63 -3.70
CA THR A 197 -22.82 -44.58 -2.75
C THR A 197 -23.16 -45.92 -3.43
N GLU A 198 -23.71 -45.86 -4.64
CA GLU A 198 -23.99 -47.05 -5.46
C GLU A 198 -22.70 -47.82 -5.79
N LEU A 199 -21.65 -47.13 -6.23
CA LEU A 199 -20.34 -47.75 -6.50
C LEU A 199 -19.73 -48.36 -5.23
N GLN A 200 -19.88 -47.74 -4.06
CA GLN A 200 -19.45 -48.34 -2.79
C GLN A 200 -20.22 -49.62 -2.46
N ASN A 201 -21.53 -49.66 -2.74
CA ASN A 201 -22.33 -50.87 -2.54
C ASN A 201 -21.92 -51.98 -3.52
N GLN A 202 -21.70 -51.64 -4.80
CA GLN A 202 -21.18 -52.58 -5.79
C GLN A 202 -19.80 -53.11 -5.41
N LEU A 203 -18.91 -52.25 -4.89
CA LEU A 203 -17.60 -52.67 -4.40
C LEU A 203 -17.72 -53.63 -3.23
N LYS A 204 -18.60 -53.35 -2.26
CA LYS A 204 -18.87 -54.27 -1.13
C LYS A 204 -19.44 -55.60 -1.62
N LEU A 205 -20.31 -55.58 -2.64
CA LEU A 205 -20.86 -56.79 -3.22
C LEU A 205 -19.76 -57.60 -3.92
N ALA A 206 -18.92 -56.96 -4.74
CA ALA A 206 -17.77 -57.61 -5.38
C ALA A 206 -16.81 -58.21 -4.35
N GLN A 207 -16.53 -57.48 -3.25
CA GLN A 207 -15.74 -58.01 -2.13
C GLN A 207 -16.37 -59.25 -1.51
N LYS A 208 -17.70 -59.28 -1.32
CA LYS A 208 -18.41 -60.46 -0.82
C LYS A 208 -18.34 -61.64 -1.79
N CYS A 209 -18.52 -61.41 -3.09
CA CYS A 209 -18.37 -62.46 -4.11
C CYS A 209 -16.96 -63.05 -4.12
N LEU A 210 -15.93 -62.19 -4.11
CA LEU A 210 -14.54 -62.62 -4.02
C LEU A 210 -14.26 -63.40 -2.73
N GLN A 211 -14.83 -62.97 -1.61
CA GLN A 211 -14.66 -63.68 -0.33
C GLN A 211 -15.30 -65.07 -0.38
N HIS A 212 -16.42 -65.22 -1.08
CA HIS A 212 -17.09 -66.50 -1.28
C HIS A 212 -16.29 -67.43 -2.22
N GLU A 213 -15.59 -66.89 -3.22
CA GLU A 213 -14.74 -67.66 -4.15
C GLU A 213 -13.41 -68.11 -3.52
N VAL A 214 -12.79 -67.27 -2.69
CA VAL A 214 -11.48 -67.56 -2.07
C VAL A 214 -11.61 -68.34 -0.75
N GLY A 215 -12.83 -68.45 -0.21
CA GLY A 215 -13.16 -69.13 1.04
C GLY A 215 -13.21 -68.20 2.25
N GLU A 216 -14.11 -68.49 3.20
CA GLU A 216 -14.40 -67.63 4.37
C GLU A 216 -13.21 -67.38 5.31
N THR A 217 -12.13 -68.14 5.17
CA THR A 217 -10.92 -68.06 6.01
C THR A 217 -9.98 -66.91 5.62
N VAL A 218 -10.22 -66.23 4.49
CA VAL A 218 -9.32 -65.18 3.98
C VAL A 218 -10.00 -63.80 4.06
N ASN A 219 -9.47 -62.91 4.92
CA ASN A 219 -9.96 -61.55 5.05
C ASN A 219 -9.35 -60.64 3.96
N ILE A 220 -10.16 -60.29 2.95
CA ILE A 220 -9.75 -59.48 1.80
C ILE A 220 -9.31 -58.06 2.21
N ASN A 221 -9.89 -57.48 3.26
CA ASN A 221 -9.46 -56.16 3.76
C ASN A 221 -8.07 -56.22 4.39
N LEU A 222 -7.71 -57.36 5.00
CA LEU A 222 -6.38 -57.59 5.55
C LEU A 222 -5.33 -57.75 4.43
N LEU A 223 -5.68 -58.40 3.31
CA LEU A 223 -4.84 -58.50 2.11
C LEU A 223 -4.63 -57.14 1.44
N ALA A 224 -5.68 -56.32 1.33
CA ALA A 224 -5.60 -54.98 0.76
C ALA A 224 -4.76 -54.01 1.62
N ASN A 225 -4.87 -54.10 2.95
CA ASN A 225 -4.10 -53.25 3.88
C ASN A 225 -2.65 -53.72 4.08
N ASN A 226 -2.31 -54.98 3.80
CA ASN A 226 -0.94 -55.50 3.86
C ASN A 226 -0.14 -55.31 2.57
N LEU A 227 -0.52 -54.36 1.70
CA LEU A 227 0.14 -54.13 0.42
C LEU A 227 1.64 -53.80 0.56
N ASN A 228 2.05 -53.23 1.70
CA ASN A 228 3.46 -52.93 1.99
C ASN A 228 4.30 -54.17 2.36
N ASN A 229 3.68 -55.25 2.85
CA ASN A 229 4.35 -56.55 3.11
C ASN A 229 4.15 -57.56 1.96
N ALA A 230 3.24 -57.27 1.03
CA ALA A 230 2.93 -58.07 -0.14
C ALA A 230 3.42 -57.41 -1.44
N THR A 231 4.65 -56.88 -1.45
CA THR A 231 5.30 -56.60 -2.72
C THR A 231 5.51 -57.92 -3.46
N TRP A 232 5.16 -57.98 -4.74
CA TRP A 232 5.43 -59.13 -5.61
C TRP A 232 6.89 -59.60 -5.51
N ARG A 233 7.80 -58.66 -5.22
CA ARG A 233 9.22 -58.91 -4.94
C ARG A 233 9.47 -59.72 -3.66
N GLY A 234 8.80 -59.40 -2.55
CA GLY A 234 8.92 -60.15 -1.29
C GLY A 234 8.35 -61.57 -1.39
N ARG A 235 7.19 -61.72 -2.06
CA ARG A 235 6.62 -63.04 -2.37
C ARG A 235 7.52 -63.85 -3.29
N ALA A 236 8.09 -63.25 -4.35
CA ALA A 236 9.03 -63.92 -5.23
C ALA A 236 10.28 -64.41 -4.49
N GLN A 237 10.83 -63.60 -3.58
CA GLN A 237 11.98 -63.99 -2.76
C GLN A 237 11.65 -65.17 -1.83
N GLN A 238 10.44 -65.18 -1.26
CA GLN A 238 9.97 -66.25 -0.38
C GLN A 238 9.73 -67.55 -1.16
N ILE A 239 9.19 -67.46 -2.38
CA ILE A 239 9.05 -68.61 -3.29
C ILE A 239 10.41 -69.18 -3.66
N ILE A 240 11.39 -68.34 -4.04
CA ILE A 240 12.75 -68.78 -4.35
C ILE A 240 13.40 -69.46 -3.14
N SER A 241 13.26 -68.90 -1.94
CA SER A 241 13.80 -69.49 -0.71
C SER A 241 13.17 -70.85 -0.39
N LEU A 242 11.85 -70.99 -0.58
CA LEU A 242 11.17 -72.28 -0.39
C LEU A 242 11.54 -73.30 -1.47
N GLN A 243 11.72 -72.87 -2.71
CA GLN A 243 12.20 -73.72 -3.80
C GLN A 243 13.62 -74.22 -3.53
N GLN A 244 14.52 -73.36 -3.05
CA GLN A 244 15.86 -73.74 -2.62
C GLN A 244 15.84 -74.76 -1.48
N LYS A 245 14.99 -74.55 -0.45
CA LYS A 245 14.81 -75.53 0.63
C LYS A 245 14.25 -76.86 0.14
N LEU A 246 13.31 -76.84 -0.80
CA LEU A 246 12.79 -78.04 -1.44
C LEU A 246 13.88 -78.79 -2.21
N GLN A 247 14.75 -78.06 -2.91
CA GLN A 247 15.87 -78.64 -3.65
C GLN A 247 16.94 -79.22 -2.72
N GLU A 248 17.24 -78.54 -1.61
CA GLU A 248 18.12 -79.04 -0.56
C GLU A 248 17.53 -80.30 0.12
N LEU A 249 16.25 -80.28 0.45
CA LEU A 249 15.55 -81.43 1.03
C LEU A 249 15.52 -82.62 0.06
N LYS A 250 15.28 -82.37 -1.24
CA LYS A 250 15.38 -83.41 -2.27
C LYS A 250 16.79 -83.99 -2.37
N ALA A 251 17.83 -83.15 -2.37
CA ALA A 251 19.22 -83.62 -2.38
C ALA A 251 19.58 -84.42 -1.12
N ARG A 252 19.10 -83.99 0.06
CA ARG A 252 19.26 -84.75 1.31
C ARG A 252 18.54 -86.09 1.25
N LEU A 253 17.36 -86.15 0.64
CA LEU A 253 16.62 -87.40 0.45
C LEU A 253 17.36 -88.34 -0.50
N GLU A 254 17.94 -87.82 -1.58
CA GLU A 254 18.71 -88.57 -2.56
C GLU A 254 20.03 -89.10 -1.98
N ILE A 255 20.67 -88.36 -1.07
CA ILE A 255 21.81 -88.83 -0.27
C ILE A 255 21.37 -89.93 0.71
N PHE A 256 20.18 -89.80 1.30
CA PHE A 256 19.65 -90.79 2.23
C PHE A 256 19.26 -92.08 1.51
N GLU A 257 18.62 -91.99 0.33
CA GLU A 257 18.29 -93.16 -0.52
C GLU A 257 19.53 -93.85 -1.09
N ASN A 258 20.56 -93.09 -1.51
CA ASN A 258 21.83 -93.66 -1.97
C ASN A 258 22.74 -94.17 -0.83
N GLY A 259 22.35 -93.97 0.43
CA GLY A 259 23.03 -94.47 1.63
C GLY A 259 22.44 -95.76 2.21
N VAL A 260 21.32 -96.27 1.69
CA VAL A 260 20.63 -97.48 2.21
C VAL A 260 21.17 -98.77 1.57
N ASP A 261 22.49 -98.86 1.41
CA ASP A 261 23.15 -100.09 0.98
C ASP A 261 24.38 -100.39 1.86
N ARG A 262 24.19 -100.34 3.19
CA ARG A 262 25.03 -101.10 4.14
C ARG A 262 24.35 -101.21 5.52
N VAL A 263 23.97 -102.44 5.82
CA VAL A 263 23.37 -102.97 7.03
C VAL A 263 24.37 -102.87 8.21
N ASP A 264 23.92 -102.46 9.40
CA ASP A 264 23.90 -103.27 10.64
C ASP A 264 23.82 -102.47 11.95
N TYR A 265 22.84 -102.89 12.76
CA TYR A 265 22.80 -103.03 14.22
C TYR A 265 23.05 -101.84 15.19
N MET A 266 22.05 -101.72 16.08
CA MET A 266 22.11 -101.57 17.55
C MET A 266 21.65 -100.23 18.18
N PRO A 267 20.87 -100.28 19.28
CA PRO A 267 20.20 -99.17 19.93
C PRO A 267 20.93 -98.69 21.21
N ILE A 268 20.49 -97.56 21.80
CA ILE A 268 20.27 -97.33 23.26
C ILE A 268 20.25 -95.82 23.60
N THR A 269 19.47 -95.56 24.64
CA THR A 269 19.03 -94.38 25.39
C THR A 269 20.07 -93.40 25.96
N LEU A 270 19.59 -92.17 26.24
CA LEU A 270 19.91 -91.17 27.30
C LEU A 270 19.90 -89.77 26.66
N GLY A 271 19.32 -88.70 27.16
CA GLY A 271 18.62 -88.41 28.42
C GLY A 271 18.62 -86.88 28.59
N SER A 272 17.48 -86.33 29.02
CA SER A 272 17.27 -85.13 29.85
C SER A 272 17.64 -83.69 29.41
N GLU A 273 16.83 -82.81 30.02
CA GLU A 273 16.93 -81.35 30.22
C GLU A 273 16.43 -80.44 29.10
N ALA A 274 15.82 -79.28 29.32
CA ALA A 274 15.06 -78.65 30.41
C ALA A 274 14.63 -77.30 29.81
N ASP A 275 13.45 -76.82 30.21
CA ASP A 275 12.97 -75.43 30.24
C ASP A 275 13.20 -74.49 29.04
N LEU A 276 12.08 -73.98 28.50
CA LEU A 276 11.65 -72.58 28.65
C LEU A 276 10.56 -72.28 27.61
N ALA A 277 9.29 -72.23 28.05
CA ALA A 277 8.20 -71.66 27.26
C ALA A 277 7.29 -70.82 28.16
N SER A 278 7.54 -69.50 28.17
CA SER A 278 6.58 -68.49 28.60
C SER A 278 6.13 -67.69 27.37
N ASN A 279 4.83 -67.72 27.08
CA ASN A 279 3.95 -66.55 27.09
C ASN A 279 2.71 -66.74 26.23
N SER A 280 1.56 -66.79 26.93
CA SER A 280 0.34 -66.01 26.72
C SER A 280 -0.01 -65.62 25.26
N SER A 281 -1.00 -66.25 24.62
CA SER A 281 -2.46 -66.01 24.77
C SER A 281 -2.91 -64.67 24.15
N THR A 282 -3.74 -64.63 23.10
CA THR A 282 -5.23 -64.69 23.08
C THR A 282 -5.65 -64.04 21.75
N LYS A 283 -6.81 -64.18 21.09
CA LYS A 283 -8.11 -64.88 21.17
C LYS A 283 -8.71 -64.72 19.74
N VAL A 284 -9.63 -65.55 19.25
CA VAL A 284 -11.08 -65.26 19.21
C VAL A 284 -11.81 -66.48 18.59
N THR A 285 -12.94 -66.83 19.22
CA THR A 285 -14.07 -67.77 18.95
C THR A 285 -14.77 -67.59 17.58
N PRO A 286 -15.75 -68.42 17.07
CA PRO A 286 -16.87 -69.03 17.82
C PRO A 286 -17.62 -70.30 17.27
N ARG A 287 -18.68 -70.70 18.01
CA ARG A 287 -19.88 -71.55 17.69
C ARG A 287 -19.62 -73.06 17.51
N ASN A 288 -20.49 -74.01 17.91
CA ASN A 288 -21.88 -74.02 18.38
C ASN A 288 -22.22 -75.41 18.99
N ALA A 289 -23.36 -75.49 19.68
CA ALA A 289 -24.31 -76.62 19.78
C ALA A 289 -24.49 -77.33 21.14
N LYS A 290 -25.68 -77.04 21.71
CA LYS A 290 -26.67 -77.91 22.37
C LYS A 290 -26.26 -78.64 23.67
N HIS A 291 -26.97 -78.31 24.75
CA HIS A 291 -27.89 -79.27 25.38
C HIS A 291 -28.92 -78.56 26.26
N THR A 292 -29.99 -79.29 26.51
CA THR A 292 -31.35 -78.86 26.75
C THR A 292 -31.70 -78.69 28.22
N VAL A 293 -32.75 -77.89 28.42
CA VAL A 293 -33.48 -77.57 29.65
C VAL A 293 -34.03 -78.85 30.31
N ASN A 294 -33.91 -78.96 31.64
CA ASN A 294 -35.04 -79.21 32.55
C ASN A 294 -34.59 -79.38 34.01
N SER A 295 -35.27 -78.63 34.87
CA SER A 295 -35.53 -78.85 36.30
C SER A 295 -37.02 -78.49 36.48
N PRO A 296 -37.72 -78.74 37.62
CA PRO A 296 -37.24 -79.24 38.92
C PRO A 296 -38.23 -80.23 39.62
N GLY A 297 -37.89 -80.67 40.84
CA GLY A 297 -38.91 -80.75 41.90
C GLY A 297 -38.89 -81.94 42.87
N ARG A 298 -38.91 -81.58 44.16
CA ARG A 298 -39.28 -82.34 45.38
C ARG A 298 -38.23 -83.34 45.91
N GLY A 299 -37.91 -83.40 47.20
CA GLY A 299 -38.52 -82.83 48.41
C GLY A 299 -38.59 -83.89 49.51
N SER A 300 -38.39 -83.47 50.77
CA SER A 300 -38.43 -84.20 52.06
C SER A 300 -37.15 -84.95 52.48
N ALA A 301 -36.39 -84.50 53.49
CA ALA A 301 -36.66 -84.35 54.95
C ALA A 301 -36.33 -85.66 55.71
N THR A 302 -35.16 -85.78 56.36
CA THR A 302 -34.82 -85.45 57.78
C THR A 302 -35.23 -86.48 58.84
N ALA A 303 -34.34 -86.64 59.83
CA ALA A 303 -34.51 -87.23 61.17
C ALA A 303 -34.49 -88.79 61.25
N SER A 304 -33.97 -89.47 62.28
CA SER A 304 -33.29 -89.10 63.53
C SER A 304 -32.79 -90.39 64.22
N LEU A 305 -31.76 -90.22 65.05
CA LEU A 305 -31.23 -90.96 66.23
C LEU A 305 -31.92 -92.22 66.82
N GLY A 306 -31.04 -93.10 67.35
CA GLY A 306 -31.22 -93.92 68.57
C GLY A 306 -31.96 -95.24 68.38
N GLY A 307 -31.64 -96.38 68.99
CA GLY A 307 -30.77 -96.78 70.10
C GLY A 307 -31.38 -98.04 70.75
N GLY A 308 -30.55 -99.01 71.18
CA GLY A 308 -30.96 -100.23 71.92
C GLY A 308 -31.68 -101.29 71.08
N ASP A 309 -31.62 -102.60 71.33
CA ASP A 309 -31.26 -103.37 72.52
C ASP A 309 -30.90 -104.82 72.12
N ALA A 310 -30.36 -105.54 73.09
CA ALA A 310 -29.77 -106.86 73.11
C ALA A 310 -30.60 -108.04 72.54
N GLY A 311 -29.87 -109.09 72.14
CA GLY A 311 -30.41 -110.40 71.81
C GLY A 311 -29.31 -111.45 71.81
N VAL A 312 -28.98 -111.94 73.01
CA VAL A 312 -28.08 -113.06 73.31
C VAL A 312 -28.60 -114.35 72.65
N ALA A 313 -27.74 -115.08 71.94
CA ALA A 313 -27.80 -116.55 71.89
C ALA A 313 -26.43 -117.13 71.51
N SER A 314 -25.76 -117.66 72.52
CA SER A 314 -24.58 -118.51 72.42
C SER A 314 -25.00 -119.90 71.90
N PHE A 315 -24.38 -120.40 70.84
CA PHE A 315 -24.31 -121.85 70.63
C PHE A 315 -22.93 -122.26 70.13
N ASP A 316 -22.26 -123.00 71.01
CA ASP A 316 -20.90 -123.49 70.93
C ASP A 316 -20.90 -124.84 70.22
N ARG A 317 -20.21 -124.96 69.08
CA ARG A 317 -19.86 -126.28 68.51
C ARG A 317 -18.53 -126.23 67.75
N PHE A 318 -17.46 -126.48 68.50
CA PHE A 318 -16.24 -127.19 68.08
C PHE A 318 -15.71 -126.94 66.66
N THR A 319 -14.87 -125.91 66.49
CA THR A 319 -13.67 -125.99 65.61
C THR A 319 -12.66 -124.88 65.97
N PRO A 320 -11.57 -125.16 66.71
CA PRO A 320 -10.60 -124.15 67.17
C PRO A 320 -9.91 -123.34 66.05
N GLY A 321 -9.95 -123.81 64.79
CA GLY A 321 -9.39 -123.09 63.63
C GLY A 321 -10.24 -121.93 63.10
N VAL A 322 -11.57 -121.98 63.27
CA VAL A 322 -12.52 -121.04 62.62
C VAL A 322 -12.72 -119.76 63.43
N ARG A 323 -12.70 -119.83 64.77
CA ARG A 323 -12.74 -118.62 65.63
C ARG A 323 -11.49 -117.74 65.49
N LYS A 324 -10.32 -118.36 65.31
CA LYS A 324 -9.06 -117.62 65.14
C LYS A 324 -9.03 -116.90 63.79
N SER A 325 -9.55 -117.51 62.72
CA SER A 325 -9.66 -116.85 61.41
C SER A 325 -10.74 -115.78 61.38
N GLU A 326 -11.88 -115.96 62.06
CA GLU A 326 -12.94 -114.95 62.14
C GLU A 326 -12.51 -113.69 62.90
N ILE A 327 -11.85 -113.84 64.06
CA ILE A 327 -11.33 -112.70 64.83
C ILE A 327 -10.27 -111.94 64.03
N LEU A 328 -9.40 -112.66 63.30
CA LEU A 328 -8.35 -112.06 62.47
C LEU A 328 -8.95 -111.37 61.23
N HIS A 329 -10.04 -111.90 60.67
CA HIS A 329 -10.80 -111.26 59.61
C HIS A 329 -11.51 -109.98 60.11
N ARG A 330 -12.17 -110.01 61.27
CA ARG A 330 -12.78 -108.82 61.89
C ARG A 330 -11.75 -107.74 62.19
N ALA A 331 -10.61 -108.10 62.78
CA ALA A 331 -9.51 -107.16 63.02
C ALA A 331 -8.96 -106.56 61.70
N LYS A 332 -8.93 -107.34 60.62
CA LYS A 332 -8.55 -106.85 59.30
C LYS A 332 -9.60 -105.92 58.69
N VAL A 333 -10.88 -106.22 58.86
CA VAL A 333 -11.99 -105.35 58.44
C VAL A 333 -11.94 -104.04 59.21
N ASP A 334 -11.83 -104.07 60.54
CA ASP A 334 -11.71 -102.86 61.38
C ASP A 334 -10.48 -102.02 61.00
N ALA A 335 -9.35 -102.67 60.68
CA ALA A 335 -8.15 -101.97 60.20
C ALA A 335 -8.37 -101.31 58.83
N LEU A 336 -9.07 -101.99 57.91
CA LEU A 336 -9.42 -101.44 56.60
C LEU A 336 -10.46 -100.32 56.73
N GLU A 337 -11.44 -100.44 57.62
CA GLU A 337 -12.43 -99.40 57.90
C GLU A 337 -11.77 -98.16 58.50
N LYS A 338 -10.82 -98.34 59.43
CA LYS A 338 -10.00 -97.24 59.96
C LYS A 338 -9.12 -96.61 58.87
N GLN A 339 -8.59 -97.41 57.95
CA GLN A 339 -7.83 -96.90 56.80
C GLN A 339 -8.73 -96.12 55.83
N ILE A 340 -9.94 -96.60 55.55
CA ILE A 340 -10.95 -95.89 54.73
C ILE A 340 -11.34 -94.58 55.39
N GLY A 341 -11.61 -94.58 56.71
CA GLY A 341 -11.90 -93.36 57.47
C GLY A 341 -10.74 -92.37 57.45
N GLY A 342 -9.49 -92.85 57.57
CA GLY A 342 -8.29 -92.02 57.44
C GLY A 342 -8.13 -91.41 56.05
N LEU A 343 -8.37 -92.18 54.99
CA LEU A 343 -8.33 -91.70 53.60
C LEU A 343 -9.46 -90.70 53.31
N GLN A 344 -10.65 -90.93 53.85
CA GLN A 344 -11.77 -89.99 53.74
C GLN A 344 -11.47 -88.66 54.44
N ALA A 345 -10.88 -88.71 55.64
CA ALA A 345 -10.46 -87.51 56.36
C ALA A 345 -9.37 -86.73 55.60
N GLN A 346 -8.37 -87.42 55.04
CA GLN A 346 -7.35 -86.79 54.20
C GLN A 346 -7.95 -86.15 52.94
N LEU A 347 -8.89 -86.83 52.29
CA LEU A 347 -9.55 -86.32 51.09
C LEU A 347 -10.36 -85.06 51.42
N GLU A 348 -11.06 -85.04 52.56
CA GLU A 348 -11.80 -83.86 53.02
C GLU A 348 -10.89 -82.70 53.40
N GLU A 349 -9.74 -82.98 54.04
CA GLU A 349 -8.71 -81.97 54.31
C GLU A 349 -8.12 -81.40 53.00
N HIS A 350 -7.90 -82.24 51.99
CA HIS A 350 -7.47 -81.79 50.65
C HIS A 350 -8.53 -80.91 49.97
N ARG A 351 -9.82 -81.24 50.09
CA ARG A 351 -10.91 -80.40 49.58
C ARG A 351 -10.97 -79.05 50.29
N ASN A 352 -10.84 -79.03 51.61
CA ASN A 352 -10.82 -77.80 52.40
C ASN A 352 -9.62 -76.91 52.04
N ARG A 353 -8.43 -77.49 51.89
CA ARG A 353 -7.23 -76.76 51.39
C ARG A 353 -7.46 -76.21 49.98
N MET A 354 -8.07 -76.98 49.08
CA MET A 354 -8.39 -76.50 47.73
C MET A 354 -9.39 -75.34 47.76
N LEU A 355 -10.40 -75.39 48.63
CA LEU A 355 -11.38 -74.30 48.78
C LEU A 355 -10.71 -73.02 49.32
N ALA A 356 -9.87 -73.13 50.35
CA ALA A 356 -9.11 -71.99 50.88
C ALA A 356 -8.21 -71.35 49.81
N LEU A 357 -7.52 -72.15 48.99
CA LEU A 357 -6.73 -71.66 47.86
C LEU A 357 -7.59 -70.98 46.79
N LYS A 358 -8.80 -71.51 46.51
CA LYS A 358 -9.74 -70.86 45.58
C LYS A 358 -10.22 -69.51 46.09
N VAL A 359 -10.57 -69.40 47.38
CA VAL A 359 -10.98 -68.12 47.99
C VAL A 359 -9.82 -67.11 47.98
N ARG A 360 -8.60 -67.54 48.32
CA ARG A 360 -7.41 -66.68 48.24
C ARG A 360 -7.14 -66.21 46.82
N ASN A 361 -7.17 -67.11 45.83
CA ASN A 361 -6.97 -66.74 44.43
C ASN A 361 -8.06 -65.80 43.91
N LYS A 362 -9.32 -65.99 44.33
CA LYS A 362 -10.39 -65.06 44.01
C LYS A 362 -10.12 -63.69 44.60
N THR A 363 -9.76 -63.62 45.88
CA THR A 363 -9.44 -62.35 46.57
C THR A 363 -8.27 -61.62 45.89
N LEU A 364 -7.19 -62.34 45.57
CA LEU A 364 -6.04 -61.78 44.84
C LEU A 364 -6.41 -61.30 43.44
N ASN A 365 -7.29 -62.01 42.73
CA ASN A 365 -7.78 -61.57 41.41
C ASN A 365 -8.65 -60.32 41.52
N ASP A 366 -9.53 -60.26 42.53
CA ASP A 366 -10.37 -59.09 42.79
C ASP A 366 -9.50 -57.86 43.15
N ASP A 367 -8.48 -58.04 43.97
CA ASP A 367 -7.49 -56.99 44.29
C ASP A 367 -6.69 -56.57 43.05
N MET A 368 -6.23 -57.51 42.23
CA MET A 368 -5.54 -57.21 40.96
C MET A 368 -6.44 -56.41 40.01
N LEU A 369 -7.72 -56.77 39.89
CA LEU A 369 -8.70 -56.03 39.08
C LEU A 369 -8.89 -54.60 39.61
N LYS A 370 -8.96 -54.43 40.93
CA LYS A 370 -9.05 -53.11 41.57
C LYS A 370 -7.83 -52.25 41.28
N TYR A 371 -6.62 -52.82 41.37
CA TYR A 371 -5.40 -52.09 41.03
C TYR A 371 -5.36 -51.72 39.54
N LYS A 372 -5.78 -52.62 38.64
CA LYS A 372 -5.86 -52.32 37.20
C LYS A 372 -6.83 -51.17 36.90
N LEU A 373 -8.01 -51.17 37.53
CA LEU A 373 -8.96 -50.06 37.41
C LEU A 373 -8.37 -48.75 37.91
N ARG A 374 -7.74 -48.77 39.09
CA ARG A 374 -7.10 -47.57 39.65
C ARG A 374 -5.94 -47.05 38.79
N THR A 375 -5.17 -47.93 38.17
CA THR A 375 -4.12 -47.54 37.22
C THR A 375 -4.71 -46.86 36.00
N ALA A 376 -5.80 -47.39 35.43
CA ALA A 376 -6.48 -46.78 34.28
C ALA A 376 -7.05 -45.39 34.61
N GLU A 377 -7.64 -45.21 35.80
CA GLU A 377 -8.15 -43.91 36.27
C GLU A 377 -7.03 -42.86 36.41
N LEU A 378 -5.86 -43.26 36.94
CA LEU A 378 -4.71 -42.37 37.07
C LEU A 378 -4.10 -41.99 35.72
N GLU A 379 -4.10 -42.92 34.75
CA GLU A 379 -3.65 -42.68 33.39
C GLU A 379 -4.57 -41.66 32.68
N GLU A 380 -5.90 -41.83 32.78
CA GLU A 380 -6.87 -40.87 32.24
C GLU A 380 -6.73 -39.48 32.89
N GLN A 381 -6.51 -39.42 34.20
CA GLN A 381 -6.28 -38.15 34.90
C GLN A 381 -4.96 -37.48 34.47
N SER A 382 -3.91 -38.27 34.24
CA SER A 382 -2.63 -37.77 33.70
C SER A 382 -2.80 -37.18 32.31
N ASP A 383 -3.58 -37.84 31.45
CA ASP A 383 -3.88 -37.36 30.10
C ASP A 383 -4.70 -36.07 30.13
N GLY A 384 -5.71 -35.97 31.00
CA GLY A 384 -6.49 -34.76 31.20
C GLY A 384 -5.64 -33.57 31.65
N ASN A 385 -4.70 -33.80 32.58
CA ASN A 385 -3.75 -32.79 33.02
C ASN A 385 -2.78 -32.37 31.90
N GLY A 386 -2.32 -33.33 31.09
CA GLY A 386 -1.49 -33.06 29.91
C GLY A 386 -2.21 -32.20 28.87
N LEU A 387 -3.48 -32.50 28.58
CA LEU A 387 -4.31 -31.70 27.67
C LEU A 387 -4.52 -30.27 28.18
N ASN A 388 -4.74 -30.09 29.48
CA ASN A 388 -4.87 -28.75 30.08
C ASN A 388 -3.55 -27.95 29.99
N ALA A 389 -2.41 -28.59 30.29
CA ALA A 389 -1.09 -27.97 30.14
C ALA A 389 -0.81 -27.55 28.70
N ASN A 390 -1.10 -28.42 27.73
CA ASN A 390 -0.97 -28.11 26.30
C ASN A 390 -1.87 -26.94 25.89
N THR A 391 -3.13 -26.94 26.34
CA THR A 391 -4.09 -25.86 26.07
C THR A 391 -3.62 -24.52 26.63
N LEU A 392 -3.07 -24.50 27.85
CA LEU A 392 -2.51 -23.30 28.45
C LEU A 392 -1.27 -22.82 27.69
N ASN A 393 -0.40 -23.73 27.27
CA ASN A 393 0.79 -23.40 26.50
C ASN A 393 0.43 -22.81 25.13
N ASP A 394 -0.58 -23.37 24.45
CA ASP A 394 -1.10 -22.83 23.19
C ASP A 394 -1.70 -21.43 23.35
N LYS A 395 -2.45 -21.19 24.44
CA LYS A 395 -2.96 -19.84 24.77
C LYS A 395 -1.81 -18.84 24.97
N LEU A 396 -0.78 -19.24 25.70
CA LEU A 396 0.38 -18.39 26.00
C LEU A 396 1.21 -18.11 24.74
N LYS A 397 1.37 -19.12 23.87
CA LYS A 397 2.00 -18.97 22.56
C LYS A 397 1.20 -18.03 21.65
N ASN A 398 -0.12 -18.19 21.58
CA ASN A 398 -0.99 -17.29 20.81
C ASN A 398 -0.92 -15.86 21.34
N GLN A 399 -0.89 -15.67 22.65
CA GLN A 399 -0.75 -14.36 23.27
C GLN A 399 0.61 -13.73 22.93
N ARG A 400 1.71 -14.50 22.98
CA ARG A 400 3.03 -14.04 22.54
C ARG A 400 3.01 -13.59 21.09
N THR A 401 2.46 -14.40 20.18
CA THR A 401 2.36 -14.05 18.76
C THR A 401 1.54 -12.78 18.54
N GLN A 402 0.43 -12.59 19.27
CA GLN A 402 -0.36 -11.35 19.18
C GLN A 402 0.43 -10.10 19.59
N TYR A 403 1.22 -10.17 20.67
CA TYR A 403 2.07 -9.05 21.08
C TYR A 403 3.21 -8.80 20.09
N GLU A 404 3.80 -9.87 19.54
CA GLU A 404 4.86 -9.78 18.53
C GLU A 404 4.34 -9.10 17.26
N THR A 405 3.17 -9.52 16.74
CA THR A 405 2.50 -8.86 15.61
C THR A 405 2.19 -7.39 15.91
N ARG A 406 1.66 -7.08 17.09
CA ARG A 406 1.35 -5.68 17.46
C ARG A 406 2.59 -4.80 17.54
N LEU A 407 3.70 -5.34 18.03
CA LEU A 407 4.98 -4.63 18.06
C LEU A 407 5.53 -4.40 16.65
N ASP A 408 5.41 -5.37 15.75
CA ASP A 408 5.84 -5.24 14.37
C ASP A 408 4.96 -4.24 13.60
N ASP A 409 3.65 -4.24 13.82
CA ASP A 409 2.74 -3.23 13.26
C ASP A 409 3.10 -1.82 13.73
N MET A 410 3.40 -1.65 15.02
CA MET A 410 3.86 -0.37 15.57
C MET A 410 5.21 0.07 14.99
N ARG A 411 6.15 -0.85 14.79
CA ARG A 411 7.44 -0.56 14.16
C ARG A 411 7.26 -0.12 12.70
N ASN A 412 6.43 -0.83 11.96
CA ASN A 412 6.11 -0.49 10.57
C ASN A 412 5.42 0.87 10.46
N GLU A 413 4.52 1.18 11.39
CA GLU A 413 3.88 2.49 11.46
C GLU A 413 4.90 3.60 11.80
N ALA A 414 5.80 3.38 12.75
CA ALA A 414 6.85 4.33 13.08
C ALA A 414 7.79 4.60 11.88
N ILE A 415 8.10 3.57 11.09
CA ILE A 415 8.88 3.71 9.85
C ILE A 415 8.10 4.58 8.85
N ARG A 416 6.82 4.26 8.58
CA ARG A 416 5.98 5.04 7.66
C ARG A 416 5.89 6.51 8.05
N ILE A 417 5.62 6.80 9.33
CA ILE A 417 5.54 8.18 9.84
C ILE A 417 6.89 8.90 9.66
N THR A 418 8.01 8.20 9.86
CA THR A 418 9.34 8.79 9.69
C THR A 418 9.61 9.13 8.22
N GLU A 419 9.27 8.23 7.30
CA GLU A 419 9.40 8.45 5.85
C GLU A 419 8.51 9.61 5.38
N GLU A 420 7.25 9.65 5.81
CA GLU A 420 6.31 10.74 5.49
C GLU A 420 6.79 12.10 6.02
N ARG A 421 7.31 12.12 7.26
CA ARG A 421 7.91 13.32 7.85
C ARG A 421 9.13 13.79 7.06
N ASP A 422 9.98 12.88 6.61
CA ASP A 422 11.19 13.22 5.86
C ASP A 422 10.87 13.68 4.43
N ILE A 423 9.83 13.13 3.80
CA ILE A 423 9.28 13.65 2.53
C ILE A 423 8.75 15.08 2.73
N SER A 424 7.93 15.29 3.76
CA SER A 424 7.36 16.61 4.09
C SER A 424 8.45 17.65 4.38
N ARG A 425 9.52 17.23 5.07
CA ARG A 425 10.69 18.09 5.34
C ARG A 425 11.40 18.51 4.05
N ARG A 426 11.67 17.57 3.14
CA ARG A 426 12.30 17.86 1.84
C ARG A 426 11.45 18.82 1.01
N GLN A 427 10.13 18.61 0.97
CA GLN A 427 9.21 19.54 0.29
C GLN A 427 9.25 20.94 0.90
N MET A 428 9.31 21.04 2.22
CA MET A 428 9.43 22.33 2.91
C MET A 428 10.75 23.03 2.60
N GLU A 429 11.86 22.29 2.55
CA GLU A 429 13.19 22.79 2.17
C GLU A 429 13.21 23.27 0.71
N GLU A 430 12.61 22.52 -0.22
CA GLU A 430 12.47 22.90 -1.63
C GLU A 430 11.64 24.19 -1.79
N LEU A 431 10.47 24.28 -1.13
CA LEU A 431 9.64 25.48 -1.14
C LEU A 431 10.35 26.68 -0.51
N SER A 432 11.11 26.46 0.57
CA SER A 432 11.91 27.51 1.19
C SER A 432 13.03 27.99 0.27
N GLY A 433 13.66 27.08 -0.49
CA GLY A 433 14.68 27.42 -1.49
C GLY A 433 14.11 28.25 -2.64
N MET A 434 12.96 27.84 -3.17
CA MET A 434 12.27 28.58 -4.23
C MET A 434 11.81 29.97 -3.76
N ASN A 435 11.32 30.09 -2.53
CA ASN A 435 10.98 31.39 -1.93
C ASN A 435 12.20 32.29 -1.80
N LEU A 436 13.35 31.75 -1.36
CA LEU A 436 14.58 32.53 -1.26
C LEU A 436 15.04 33.01 -2.65
N GLU A 437 14.99 32.17 -3.67
CA GLU A 437 15.32 32.54 -5.04
C GLU A 437 14.39 33.66 -5.57
N LEU A 438 13.07 33.51 -5.39
CA LEU A 438 12.10 34.54 -5.73
C LEU A 438 12.35 35.86 -4.99
N GLU A 439 12.71 35.81 -3.70
CA GLU A 439 13.03 37.00 -2.91
C GLU A 439 14.30 37.70 -3.43
N THR A 440 15.33 36.92 -3.80
CA THR A 440 16.56 37.48 -4.38
C THR A 440 16.30 38.12 -5.74
N GLU A 441 15.49 37.50 -6.58
CA GLU A 441 15.12 38.05 -7.88
C GLU A 441 14.25 39.30 -7.75
N LEU A 442 13.30 39.32 -6.80
CA LEU A 442 12.53 40.52 -6.47
C LEU A 442 13.44 41.67 -6.01
N LYS A 443 14.43 41.41 -5.15
CA LYS A 443 15.41 42.43 -4.73
C LYS A 443 16.22 42.95 -5.92
N ALA A 444 16.67 42.05 -6.82
CA ALA A 444 17.40 42.44 -8.03
C ALA A 444 16.55 43.30 -8.97
N LYS A 445 15.28 42.92 -9.22
CA LYS A 445 14.35 43.72 -10.03
C LYS A 445 14.06 45.07 -9.39
N THR A 446 13.89 45.13 -8.07
CA THR A 446 13.67 46.39 -7.33
C THR A 446 14.85 47.34 -7.49
N SER A 447 16.09 46.83 -7.39
CA SER A 447 17.30 47.61 -7.65
C SER A 447 17.36 48.15 -9.08
N CYS A 448 17.01 47.32 -10.08
CA CYS A 448 16.94 47.73 -11.47
C CYS A 448 15.89 48.84 -11.70
N ILE A 449 14.70 48.71 -11.10
CA ILE A 449 13.65 49.74 -11.16
C ILE A 449 14.17 51.06 -10.57
N THR A 450 14.83 51.00 -9.41
CA THR A 450 15.40 52.20 -8.76
C THR A 450 16.43 52.89 -9.66
N ASN A 451 17.30 52.12 -10.31
CA ASN A 451 18.28 52.67 -11.26
C ASN A 451 17.62 53.31 -12.49
N LEU A 452 16.55 52.72 -13.01
CA LEU A 452 15.78 53.28 -14.11
C LEU A 452 15.05 54.56 -13.71
N GLU A 453 14.48 54.61 -12.49
CA GLU A 453 13.86 55.82 -11.95
C GLU A 453 14.87 56.97 -11.84
N ASP A 454 16.08 56.69 -11.38
CA ASP A 454 17.13 57.71 -11.30
C ASP A 454 17.61 58.16 -12.68
N MET A 455 17.65 57.24 -13.66
CA MET A 455 17.93 57.59 -15.06
C MET A 455 16.82 58.46 -15.64
N ILE A 456 15.55 58.15 -15.37
CA ILE A 456 14.40 58.97 -15.78
C ILE A 456 14.51 60.35 -15.15
N LYS A 457 14.75 60.46 -13.85
CA LYS A 457 14.94 61.77 -13.18
C LYS A 457 16.07 62.57 -13.84
N LYS A 458 17.19 61.92 -14.17
CA LYS A 458 18.31 62.57 -14.85
C LYS A 458 17.91 63.07 -16.24
N LEU A 459 17.23 62.23 -17.03
CA LEU A 459 16.72 62.60 -18.34
C LEU A 459 15.69 63.73 -18.24
N GLU A 460 14.82 63.75 -17.23
CA GLU A 460 13.88 64.83 -16.98
C GLU A 460 14.58 66.14 -16.59
N THR A 461 15.68 66.09 -15.82
CA THR A 461 16.50 67.28 -15.53
C THR A 461 17.23 67.79 -16.76
N ASP A 462 17.81 66.89 -17.56
CA ASP A 462 18.48 67.22 -18.82
C ASP A 462 17.47 67.80 -19.82
N LEU A 463 16.29 67.19 -19.94
CA LEU A 463 15.20 67.68 -20.77
C LEU A 463 14.72 69.04 -20.28
N ARG A 464 14.58 69.28 -18.97
CA ARG A 464 14.24 70.62 -18.42
C ARG A 464 15.33 71.66 -18.71
N ALA A 465 16.61 71.29 -18.70
CA ALA A 465 17.69 72.19 -19.03
C ALA A 465 17.66 72.58 -20.53
N VAL A 466 17.46 71.59 -21.42
CA VAL A 466 17.36 71.81 -22.87
C VAL A 466 16.08 72.55 -23.22
N THR A 467 14.95 72.13 -22.65
CA THR A 467 13.64 72.76 -22.88
C THR A 467 13.51 74.10 -22.18
N GLY A 468 14.26 74.39 -21.12
CA GLY A 468 14.32 75.74 -20.53
C GLY A 468 14.92 76.77 -21.49
N GLY A 469 15.94 76.36 -22.27
CA GLY A 469 16.48 77.15 -23.38
C GLY A 469 15.57 77.15 -24.61
N PHE A 470 14.94 76.02 -24.93
CA PHE A 470 14.01 75.90 -26.06
C PHE A 470 12.67 76.62 -25.81
N LEU A 471 12.14 76.65 -24.60
CA LEU A 471 10.92 77.39 -24.21
C LEU A 471 11.16 78.89 -24.18
N PHE A 472 12.40 79.33 -23.88
CA PHE A 472 12.80 80.71 -24.08
C PHE A 472 12.87 81.08 -25.58
N SER A 473 13.31 80.14 -26.43
CA SER A 473 13.37 80.28 -27.90
C SER A 473 11.99 80.15 -28.58
N CYS A 474 11.10 79.28 -28.09
CA CYS A 474 9.74 79.07 -28.61
C CYS A 474 8.76 80.14 -28.15
N ARG A 475 9.05 80.88 -27.07
CA ARG A 475 8.27 82.08 -26.72
C ARG A 475 8.30 83.12 -27.85
N GLU A 476 9.29 83.03 -28.74
CA GLU A 476 9.51 83.90 -29.89
C GLU A 476 8.98 83.32 -31.21
N PHE A 477 8.65 82.02 -31.28
CA PHE A 477 8.14 81.38 -32.50
C PHE A 477 6.87 80.54 -32.27
N ARG A 478 5.74 81.12 -32.73
CA ARG A 478 4.46 80.51 -33.15
C ARG A 478 3.67 79.76 -32.08
N LYS A 479 2.67 80.46 -31.51
CA LYS A 479 1.74 79.97 -30.48
C LYS A 479 0.66 78.99 -30.98
N GLU A 480 0.47 78.82 -32.28
CA GLU A 480 -0.71 78.09 -32.82
C GLU A 480 -0.45 76.59 -33.05
N GLU A 481 0.75 76.21 -33.49
CA GLU A 481 1.09 74.80 -33.77
C GLU A 481 1.27 73.98 -32.48
N PHE A 482 1.73 74.60 -31.38
CA PHE A 482 1.87 73.94 -30.08
C PHE A 482 0.54 73.63 -29.40
N VAL A 483 -0.50 74.42 -29.66
CA VAL A 483 -1.85 74.16 -29.10
C VAL A 483 -2.42 72.88 -29.70
N GLY A 484 -2.31 72.69 -31.02
CA GLY A 484 -2.79 71.47 -31.68
C GLY A 484 -2.07 70.20 -31.21
N ILE A 485 -0.76 70.28 -30.94
CA ILE A 485 0.00 69.12 -30.40
C ILE A 485 -0.41 68.83 -28.95
N LEU A 486 -0.61 69.86 -28.11
CA LEU A 486 -1.07 69.67 -26.73
C LEU A 486 -2.49 69.09 -26.67
N ASP A 487 -3.40 69.55 -27.53
CA ASP A 487 -4.76 69.00 -27.62
C ASP A 487 -4.72 67.53 -28.09
N ALA A 488 -3.87 67.19 -29.07
CA ALA A 488 -3.70 65.81 -29.52
C ALA A 488 -3.13 64.89 -28.42
N LEU A 489 -2.14 65.37 -27.66
CA LEU A 489 -1.58 64.61 -26.53
C LEU A 489 -2.58 64.44 -25.38
N GLU A 490 -3.42 65.44 -25.11
CA GLU A 490 -4.48 65.33 -24.10
C GLU A 490 -5.56 64.34 -24.54
N VAL A 491 -5.89 64.28 -25.84
CA VAL A 491 -6.79 63.25 -26.41
C VAL A 491 -6.18 61.85 -26.26
N GLU A 492 -4.91 61.66 -26.61
CA GLU A 492 -4.24 60.35 -26.44
C GLU A 492 -4.15 59.92 -24.98
N LYS A 493 -3.85 60.84 -24.06
CA LYS A 493 -3.88 60.59 -22.61
C LYS A 493 -5.26 60.14 -22.14
N ASN A 494 -6.33 60.79 -22.63
CA ASN A 494 -7.70 60.42 -22.30
C ASN A 494 -8.08 59.05 -22.87
N GLN A 495 -7.65 58.74 -24.09
CA GLN A 495 -7.80 57.41 -24.71
C GLN A 495 -7.12 56.32 -23.87
N MET A 496 -5.89 56.58 -23.42
CA MET A 496 -5.12 55.65 -22.59
C MET A 496 -5.74 55.46 -21.20
N MET A 497 -6.27 56.52 -20.59
CA MET A 497 -7.04 56.40 -19.33
C MET A 497 -8.29 55.53 -19.50
N LEU A 498 -9.01 55.69 -20.62
CA LEU A 498 -10.20 54.89 -20.90
C LEU A 498 -9.84 53.41 -21.12
N MET A 499 -8.73 53.15 -21.82
CA MET A 499 -8.25 51.78 -22.03
C MET A 499 -7.81 51.15 -20.70
N LYS A 500 -7.12 51.90 -19.84
CA LYS A 500 -6.76 51.46 -18.49
C LYS A 500 -8.00 51.11 -17.67
N LYS A 501 -9.01 51.99 -17.67
CA LYS A 501 -10.28 51.75 -16.96
C LYS A 501 -10.96 50.47 -17.45
N THR A 502 -11.03 50.27 -18.76
CA THR A 502 -11.60 49.05 -19.37
C THR A 502 -10.83 47.78 -18.98
N LEU A 503 -9.50 47.85 -18.90
CA LEU A 503 -8.67 46.73 -18.46
C LEU A 503 -8.88 46.43 -16.96
N ASP A 504 -8.96 47.45 -16.13
CA ASP A 504 -9.23 47.31 -14.69
C ASP A 504 -10.61 46.67 -14.45
N GLU A 505 -11.64 47.10 -15.18
CA GLU A 505 -12.98 46.51 -15.12
C GLU A 505 -12.99 45.04 -15.57
N ARG A 506 -12.24 44.68 -16.62
CA ARG A 506 -12.08 43.28 -17.05
C ARG A 506 -11.35 42.44 -16.01
N LEU A 507 -10.31 42.98 -15.40
CA LEU A 507 -9.54 42.28 -14.37
C LEU A 507 -10.39 42.03 -13.14
N GLU A 508 -11.22 43.00 -12.75
CA GLU A 508 -12.17 42.84 -11.64
C GLU A 508 -13.26 41.81 -11.97
N ALA A 509 -13.80 41.82 -13.19
CA ALA A 509 -14.76 40.79 -13.63
C ALA A 509 -14.15 39.38 -13.60
N GLU A 510 -12.89 39.22 -14.01
CA GLU A 510 -12.18 37.93 -13.92
C GLU A 510 -11.90 37.51 -12.47
N ARG A 511 -11.60 38.44 -11.57
CA ARG A 511 -11.47 38.16 -10.12
C ARG A 511 -12.78 37.62 -9.54
N VAL A 512 -13.90 38.28 -9.84
CA VAL A 512 -15.22 37.82 -9.38
C VAL A 512 -15.54 36.42 -9.91
N LYS A 513 -15.24 36.14 -11.19
CA LYS A 513 -15.41 34.78 -11.74
C LYS A 513 -14.52 33.76 -11.02
N LEU A 514 -13.26 34.09 -10.76
CA LEU A 514 -12.33 33.23 -10.04
C LEU A 514 -12.85 32.91 -8.63
N ASP A 515 -13.35 33.91 -7.91
CA ASP A 515 -13.92 33.73 -6.57
C ASP A 515 -15.16 32.84 -6.60
N THR A 516 -16.07 33.04 -7.56
CA THR A 516 -17.25 32.15 -7.70
C THR A 516 -16.86 30.70 -8.04
N ALA A 517 -15.81 30.50 -8.85
CA ALA A 517 -15.29 29.17 -9.14
C ALA A 517 -14.65 28.52 -7.90
N ASN A 518 -13.90 29.30 -7.11
CA ASN A 518 -13.31 28.84 -5.85
C ASN A 518 -14.39 28.44 -4.83
N ASP A 519 -15.50 29.19 -4.73
CA ASP A 519 -16.64 28.84 -3.89
C ASP A 519 -17.31 27.52 -4.31
N LEU A 520 -17.47 27.30 -5.62
CA LEU A 520 -17.99 26.04 -6.14
C LEU A 520 -17.05 24.87 -5.82
N ILE A 521 -15.73 25.05 -5.98
CA ILE A 521 -14.72 24.06 -5.62
C ILE A 521 -14.79 23.76 -4.12
N ALA A 522 -14.92 24.78 -3.25
CA ALA A 522 -15.04 24.59 -1.81
C ALA A 522 -16.30 23.79 -1.42
N LYS A 523 -17.44 24.07 -2.06
CA LYS A 523 -18.69 23.30 -1.89
C LYS A 523 -18.52 21.85 -2.34
N GLN A 524 -17.86 21.62 -3.47
CA GLN A 524 -17.58 20.26 -3.97
C GLN A 524 -16.64 19.50 -3.04
N LYS A 525 -15.55 20.12 -2.55
CA LYS A 525 -14.65 19.52 -1.55
C LYS A 525 -15.41 19.09 -0.29
N THR A 526 -16.29 19.95 0.22
CA THR A 526 -17.12 19.63 1.37
C THR A 526 -18.04 18.43 1.09
N ARG A 527 -18.63 18.37 -0.11
CA ARG A 527 -19.48 17.23 -0.52
C ARG A 527 -18.68 15.93 -0.63
N ILE A 528 -17.46 15.98 -1.17
CA ILE A 528 -16.56 14.82 -1.26
C ILE A 528 -16.26 14.29 0.15
N VAL A 529 -15.87 15.15 1.09
CA VAL A 529 -15.60 14.74 2.48
C VAL A 529 -16.81 14.05 3.12
N ARG A 530 -18.04 14.55 2.89
CA ARG A 530 -19.26 13.87 3.40
C ARG A 530 -19.46 12.49 2.78
N LEU A 531 -19.20 12.34 1.48
CA LEU A 531 -19.30 11.05 0.80
C LEU A 531 -18.23 10.07 1.30
N GLU A 532 -17.00 10.54 1.52
CA GLU A 532 -15.93 9.73 2.11
C GLU A 532 -16.28 9.21 3.50
N VAL A 533 -16.87 10.06 4.35
CA VAL A 533 -17.37 9.63 5.68
C VAL A 533 -18.43 8.53 5.53
N LYS A 534 -19.38 8.71 4.61
CA LYS A 534 -20.44 7.73 4.36
C LYS A 534 -19.89 6.40 3.81
N VAL A 535 -18.85 6.45 2.98
CA VAL A 535 -18.15 5.24 2.51
C VAL A 535 -17.51 4.51 3.69
N ARG A 536 -16.79 5.21 4.57
CA ARG A 536 -16.19 4.60 5.77
C ARG A 536 -17.23 3.98 6.70
N GLU A 537 -18.41 4.57 6.82
CA GLU A 537 -19.53 4.00 7.60
C GLU A 537 -20.06 2.71 6.97
N LEU A 538 -20.25 2.70 5.65
CA LEU A 538 -20.69 1.50 4.91
C LEU A 538 -19.65 0.37 4.97
N GLU A 539 -18.36 0.70 4.93
CA GLU A 539 -17.27 -0.26 5.11
C GLU A 539 -17.32 -0.89 6.51
N LYS A 540 -17.51 -0.08 7.56
CA LYS A 540 -17.69 -0.59 8.93
C LYS A 540 -18.90 -1.51 9.07
N GLU A 541 -20.04 -1.12 8.50
CA GLU A 541 -21.26 -1.96 8.53
C GLU A 541 -21.04 -3.29 7.78
N LEU A 542 -20.32 -3.26 6.66
CA LEU A 542 -19.98 -4.47 5.91
C LEU A 542 -19.09 -5.42 6.73
N ASP A 543 -18.12 -4.89 7.48
CA ASP A 543 -17.29 -5.67 8.38
C ASP A 543 -18.10 -6.31 9.51
N VAL A 544 -19.00 -5.55 10.13
CA VAL A 544 -19.91 -6.07 11.17
C VAL A 544 -20.81 -7.17 10.61
N GLN A 545 -21.34 -7.01 9.40
CA GLN A 545 -22.13 -8.03 8.72
C GLN A 545 -21.30 -9.29 8.41
N ASN A 546 -20.06 -9.12 7.96
CA ASN A 546 -19.13 -10.24 7.73
C ASN A 546 -18.82 -10.99 9.03
N ASP A 547 -18.62 -10.29 10.13
CA ASP A 547 -18.39 -10.89 11.44
C ASP A 547 -19.64 -11.60 11.98
N ARG A 548 -20.83 -11.03 11.75
CA ARG A 548 -22.11 -11.68 12.05
C ARG A 548 -22.28 -12.96 11.24
N LYS A 549 -21.95 -12.94 9.94
CA LYS A 549 -21.95 -14.14 9.09
C LYS A 549 -20.95 -15.19 9.57
N LYS A 550 -19.72 -14.81 9.91
CA LYS A 550 -18.71 -15.72 10.49
C LYS A 550 -19.16 -16.31 11.83
N ARG A 551 -19.85 -15.52 12.67
CA ARG A 551 -20.42 -16.00 13.94
C ARG A 551 -21.54 -17.01 13.69
N SER A 552 -22.49 -16.69 12.81
CA SER A 552 -23.56 -17.62 12.43
C SER A 552 -23.00 -18.90 11.81
N GLN A 553 -21.98 -18.81 10.97
CA GLN A 553 -21.30 -19.97 10.39
C GLN A 553 -20.69 -20.85 11.48
N ARG A 554 -19.96 -20.28 12.45
CA ARG A 554 -19.40 -21.02 13.58
C ARG A 554 -20.45 -21.72 14.42
N ILE A 555 -21.60 -21.07 14.67
CA ILE A 555 -22.74 -21.67 15.39
C ILE A 555 -23.30 -22.85 14.58
N ASN A 556 -23.45 -22.69 13.27
CA ASN A 556 -23.97 -23.72 12.38
C ASN A 556 -23.01 -24.91 12.25
N ASP A 557 -21.70 -24.66 12.21
CA ASP A 557 -20.66 -25.68 12.19
C ASP A 557 -20.63 -26.46 13.52
N TYR A 558 -20.83 -25.78 14.66
CA TYR A 558 -20.94 -26.42 15.97
C TYR A 558 -22.21 -27.29 16.06
N ALA A 559 -23.36 -26.79 15.62
CA ALA A 559 -24.61 -27.57 15.57
C ALA A 559 -24.49 -28.80 14.66
N ASN A 560 -23.82 -28.66 13.50
CA ASN A 560 -23.55 -29.78 12.59
C ASN A 560 -22.52 -30.77 13.15
N ALA A 561 -21.57 -30.33 13.98
CA ALA A 561 -20.64 -31.20 14.69
C ALA A 561 -21.35 -32.04 15.77
N LEU A 562 -22.31 -31.44 16.50
CA LEU A 562 -23.17 -32.21 17.42
C LEU A 562 -24.11 -33.17 16.69
N GLY A 563 -24.59 -32.81 15.49
CA GLY A 563 -25.45 -33.68 14.67
C GLY A 563 -24.75 -34.90 14.05
N ARG A 564 -23.42 -35.00 14.13
CA ARG A 564 -22.62 -36.12 13.58
C ARG A 564 -22.03 -37.05 14.64
N ALA A 565 -22.34 -36.88 15.91
CA ALA A 565 -21.99 -37.85 16.95
C ALA A 565 -23.03 -38.99 16.98
N PRO A 566 -22.67 -40.26 16.66
CA PRO A 566 -23.56 -41.38 16.91
C PRO A 566 -23.44 -41.75 18.38
N LEU A 567 -24.39 -41.32 19.20
CA LEU A 567 -24.53 -41.85 20.57
C LEU A 567 -25.84 -42.61 20.71
N THR A 568 -25.70 -43.90 20.51
CA THR A 568 -26.41 -44.91 21.30
C THR A 568 -26.06 -44.70 22.77
N GLY A 569 -27.04 -44.37 23.61
CA GLY A 569 -26.81 -44.26 25.05
C GLY A 569 -27.87 -43.44 25.75
N SER A 570 -28.93 -44.11 26.20
CA SER A 570 -29.91 -43.56 27.14
C SER A 570 -29.23 -43.06 28.41
N ILE A 571 -29.29 -41.76 28.69
CA ILE A 571 -29.41 -41.23 30.06
C ILE A 571 -30.39 -40.07 30.03
N SER A 572 -31.48 -40.28 30.76
CA SER A 572 -32.51 -39.30 31.07
C SER A 572 -32.00 -38.18 31.97
N SER A 573 -32.69 -37.04 31.88
CA SER A 573 -33.05 -36.17 33.02
C SER A 573 -31.99 -35.19 33.53
N PHE A 574 -32.04 -33.95 33.02
CA PHE A 574 -32.15 -32.73 33.84
C PHE A 574 -32.83 -31.64 32.99
N CYS A 575 -34.16 -31.62 32.99
CA CYS A 575 -34.94 -30.43 32.63
C CYS A 575 -35.40 -29.80 33.93
N PHE A 576 -35.05 -28.53 34.13
CA PHE A 576 -35.58 -27.72 35.21
C PHE A 576 -36.91 -27.15 34.75
N ASP A 577 -38.00 -27.70 35.27
CA ASP A 577 -39.35 -27.13 35.15
C ASP A 577 -39.44 -25.84 35.97
N ASN A 578 -39.95 -24.77 35.39
CA ASN A 578 -40.70 -23.76 36.13
C ASN A 578 -42.06 -23.52 35.47
N GLN A 579 -43.00 -24.30 35.97
CA GLN A 579 -44.45 -24.17 36.07
C GLN A 579 -45.21 -22.99 35.43
N SER A 580 -46.34 -23.39 34.84
CA SER A 580 -47.63 -22.69 34.61
C SER A 580 -47.76 -21.98 33.25
N GLN A 581 -48.77 -22.21 32.39
CA GLN A 581 -50.03 -22.94 32.47
C GLN A 581 -50.43 -23.53 31.09
N VAL A 582 -51.25 -24.58 31.13
CA VAL A 582 -51.99 -25.14 30.00
C VAL A 582 -53.30 -24.38 29.82
N SER A 583 -53.67 -24.00 28.58
CA SER A 583 -55.04 -24.15 28.02
C SER A 583 -55.09 -23.77 26.54
N SER A 584 -55.81 -24.60 25.79
CA SER A 584 -55.95 -24.64 24.34
C SER A 584 -56.76 -23.48 23.74
N ALA A 585 -56.46 -23.21 22.47
CA ALA A 585 -57.31 -22.66 21.39
C ALA A 585 -58.62 -21.93 21.77
N THR A 586 -58.73 -20.64 21.45
CA THR A 586 -59.81 -20.02 20.64
C THR A 586 -59.41 -18.58 20.28
N SER A 587 -59.85 -18.15 19.11
CA SER A 587 -59.70 -16.85 18.45
C SER A 587 -59.99 -15.60 19.31
N LEU A 588 -59.36 -14.49 18.87
CA LEU A 588 -59.66 -13.06 19.11
C LEU A 588 -58.81 -12.28 20.14
N ASN A 589 -58.01 -11.38 19.56
CA ASN A 589 -57.58 -10.04 20.00
C ASN A 589 -56.62 -9.85 21.19
N SER A 590 -55.48 -9.23 20.80
CA SER A 590 -54.82 -8.08 21.44
C SER A 590 -53.56 -8.31 22.28
N LEU A 591 -52.55 -7.50 21.95
CA LEU A 591 -51.49 -6.95 22.81
C LEU A 591 -50.43 -7.93 23.35
N GLY A 592 -49.26 -7.96 22.70
CA GLY A 592 -48.05 -8.46 23.36
C GLY A 592 -46.81 -8.73 22.51
N THR A 593 -46.93 -8.90 21.19
CA THR A 593 -45.78 -9.29 20.33
C THR A 593 -45.52 -8.35 19.15
N ALA A 594 -46.20 -7.21 19.11
CA ALA A 594 -46.15 -6.30 17.97
C ALA A 594 -45.03 -5.26 18.05
N GLU A 595 -44.45 -4.97 19.22
CA GLU A 595 -43.47 -3.89 19.40
C GLU A 595 -42.23 -3.99 18.48
N PRO A 596 -41.48 -5.11 18.42
CA PRO A 596 -40.29 -5.15 17.57
C PRO A 596 -40.61 -5.15 16.07
N LYS A 597 -41.77 -5.72 15.69
CA LYS A 597 -42.18 -5.78 14.27
C LYS A 597 -42.83 -4.48 13.81
N ILE A 598 -43.52 -3.76 14.70
CA ILE A 598 -44.03 -2.40 14.44
C ILE A 598 -42.85 -1.44 14.38
N GLU A 599 -41.85 -1.56 15.25
CA GLU A 599 -40.66 -0.70 15.23
C GLU A 599 -39.84 -0.91 13.95
N ASP A 600 -39.65 -2.16 13.51
CA ASP A 600 -38.99 -2.45 12.22
C ASP A 600 -39.78 -1.90 11.03
N MET A 601 -41.11 -2.04 11.02
CA MET A 601 -41.95 -1.47 9.95
C MET A 601 -41.98 0.06 9.99
N LYS A 602 -41.91 0.66 11.18
CA LYS A 602 -41.86 2.11 11.37
C LYS A 602 -40.53 2.69 10.91
N ASN A 603 -39.42 2.03 11.24
CA ASN A 603 -38.08 2.37 10.74
C ASN A 603 -37.99 2.23 9.21
N GLN A 604 -38.61 1.19 8.64
CA GLN A 604 -38.70 1.04 7.18
C GLN A 604 -39.57 2.13 6.53
N LEU A 605 -40.68 2.51 7.17
CA LEU A 605 -41.54 3.60 6.70
C LEU A 605 -40.82 4.96 6.78
N GLU A 606 -40.08 5.20 7.86
CA GLU A 606 -39.28 6.41 8.05
C GLU A 606 -38.17 6.52 7.01
N LEU A 607 -37.43 5.44 6.78
CA LEU A 607 -36.42 5.38 5.72
C LEU A 607 -37.03 5.57 4.31
N ALA A 608 -38.23 5.04 4.08
CA ALA A 608 -38.96 5.27 2.84
C ALA A 608 -39.40 6.74 2.69
N ASN A 609 -39.87 7.37 3.76
CA ASN A 609 -40.25 8.79 3.77
C ASN A 609 -39.04 9.71 3.59
N GLU A 610 -37.90 9.42 4.22
CA GLU A 610 -36.65 10.14 3.99
C GLU A 610 -36.19 10.02 2.53
N LYS A 611 -36.30 8.81 1.96
CA LYS A 611 -35.97 8.58 0.55
C LYS A 611 -36.90 9.35 -0.38
N ILE A 612 -38.20 9.39 -0.10
CA ILE A 612 -39.16 10.19 -0.86
C ILE A 612 -38.84 11.68 -0.74
N THR A 613 -38.49 12.15 0.46
CA THR A 613 -38.11 13.54 0.71
C THR A 613 -36.86 13.92 -0.08
N MET A 614 -35.80 13.11 0.01
CA MET A 614 -34.55 13.32 -0.73
C MET A 614 -34.75 13.27 -2.25
N LEU A 615 -35.60 12.38 -2.75
CA LEU A 615 -35.94 12.33 -4.17
C LEU A 615 -36.77 13.55 -4.60
N SER A 616 -37.65 14.05 -3.74
CA SER A 616 -38.45 15.26 -4.00
C SER A 616 -37.57 16.51 -4.02
N GLU A 617 -36.68 16.67 -3.03
CA GLU A 617 -35.69 17.76 -3.00
C GLU A 617 -34.78 17.73 -4.23
N LYS A 618 -34.34 16.53 -4.64
CA LYS A 618 -33.52 16.37 -5.85
C LYS A 618 -34.30 16.72 -7.12
N LEU A 619 -35.59 16.39 -7.18
CA LEU A 619 -36.47 16.76 -8.28
C LEU A 619 -36.70 18.27 -8.33
N ASP A 620 -36.88 18.92 -7.18
CA ASP A 620 -37.02 20.37 -7.07
C ASP A 620 -35.74 21.09 -7.49
N TYR A 621 -34.58 20.60 -7.06
CA TYR A 621 -33.28 21.15 -7.47
C TYR A 621 -33.09 21.05 -8.99
N LEU A 622 -33.33 19.88 -9.58
CA LEU A 622 -33.24 19.68 -11.03
C LEU A 622 -34.24 20.54 -11.79
N SER A 623 -35.46 20.72 -11.26
CA SER A 623 -36.47 21.57 -11.86
C SER A 623 -36.11 23.05 -11.77
N ALA A 624 -35.46 23.48 -10.68
CA ALA A 624 -34.95 24.83 -10.51
C ALA A 624 -33.78 25.12 -11.46
N GLU A 625 -32.84 24.19 -11.59
CA GLU A 625 -31.74 24.26 -12.55
C GLU A 625 -32.27 24.37 -13.98
N LYS A 626 -33.24 23.52 -14.36
CA LYS A 626 -33.87 23.60 -15.69
C LYS A 626 -34.61 24.91 -15.94
N ARG A 627 -35.25 25.49 -14.91
CA ARG A 627 -35.84 26.84 -15.02
C ARG A 627 -34.79 27.93 -15.18
N ALA A 628 -33.66 27.82 -14.48
CA ALA A 628 -32.55 28.76 -14.60
C ALA A 628 -31.92 28.69 -16.00
N ASP A 629 -31.68 27.49 -16.53
CA ASP A 629 -31.19 27.28 -17.90
C ASP A 629 -32.15 27.89 -18.93
N ALA A 630 -33.46 27.67 -18.78
CA ALA A 630 -34.46 28.23 -19.68
C ALA A 630 -34.45 29.77 -19.65
N LYS A 631 -34.33 30.36 -18.45
CA LYS A 631 -34.24 31.82 -18.30
C LYS A 631 -32.95 32.38 -18.91
N PHE A 632 -31.83 31.70 -18.72
CA PHE A 632 -30.55 32.08 -19.32
C PHE A 632 -30.60 32.01 -20.86
N PHE A 633 -31.26 30.99 -21.40
CA PHE A 633 -31.48 30.87 -22.84
C PHE A 633 -32.37 32.00 -23.37
N GLU A 634 -33.45 32.34 -22.66
CA GLU A 634 -34.33 33.46 -23.00
C GLU A 634 -33.59 34.81 -22.99
N GLU A 635 -32.75 35.05 -21.98
CA GLU A 635 -31.91 36.24 -21.89
C GLU A 635 -30.88 36.30 -23.02
N THR A 636 -30.25 35.18 -23.35
CA THR A 636 -29.30 35.09 -24.47
C THR A 636 -29.99 35.39 -25.81
N MET A 637 -31.19 34.85 -26.02
CA MET A 637 -32.01 35.13 -27.19
C MET A 637 -32.44 36.59 -27.26
N PHE A 638 -32.83 37.19 -26.13
CA PHE A 638 -33.20 38.60 -26.05
C PHE A 638 -32.01 39.52 -26.36
N ASN A 639 -30.84 39.23 -25.78
CA ASN A 639 -29.61 39.97 -26.06
C ASN A 639 -29.20 39.86 -27.53
N SER A 640 -29.27 38.65 -28.10
CA SER A 640 -28.99 38.44 -29.52
C SER A 640 -29.96 39.22 -30.41
N LYS A 641 -31.25 39.22 -30.06
CA LYS A 641 -32.28 40.01 -30.75
C LYS A 641 -31.96 41.51 -30.69
N ASN A 642 -31.54 42.03 -29.53
CA ASN A 642 -31.18 43.44 -29.38
C ASN A 642 -29.95 43.82 -30.19
N ILE A 643 -28.90 42.99 -30.17
CA ILE A 643 -27.71 43.21 -31.01
C ILE A 643 -28.08 43.25 -32.49
N ILE A 644 -28.95 42.34 -32.93
CA ILE A 644 -29.44 42.33 -34.32
C ILE A 644 -30.23 43.61 -34.63
N LEU A 645 -31.14 44.03 -33.72
CA LEU A 645 -31.90 45.27 -33.88
C LEU A 645 -30.99 46.50 -33.93
N ASP A 646 -30.00 46.61 -33.03
CA ASP A 646 -29.02 47.69 -33.00
C ASP A 646 -28.14 47.71 -34.25
N THR A 647 -27.78 46.53 -34.78
CA THR A 647 -27.04 46.42 -36.04
C THR A 647 -27.89 46.89 -37.21
N ILE A 648 -29.18 46.54 -37.26
CA ILE A 648 -30.11 46.98 -38.31
C ILE A 648 -30.42 48.48 -38.21
N LEU A 649 -30.53 49.02 -37.00
CA LEU A 649 -30.78 50.44 -36.76
C LEU A 649 -29.52 51.29 -37.00
N GLY A 650 -28.35 50.81 -36.60
CA GLY A 650 -27.06 51.46 -36.83
C GLY A 650 -26.60 51.43 -38.29
N SER A 651 -27.06 50.44 -39.08
CA SER A 651 -26.85 50.41 -40.53
C SER A 651 -27.84 51.28 -41.33
N ARG A 652 -28.78 51.95 -40.64
CA ARG A 652 -29.77 52.85 -41.23
C ARG A 652 -29.44 54.34 -41.09
N ASP A 653 -28.29 54.71 -40.52
CA ASP A 653 -27.81 56.10 -40.55
C ASP A 653 -26.97 56.35 -41.83
N PRO A 654 -27.47 57.16 -42.79
CA PRO A 654 -26.72 57.47 -44.00
C PRO A 654 -25.68 58.55 -43.71
N ALA A 655 -24.46 58.31 -44.18
CA ALA A 655 -23.45 59.34 -44.34
C ALA A 655 -23.90 60.33 -45.43
N GLU A 656 -24.28 61.55 -45.06
CA GLU A 656 -24.37 62.70 -45.99
C GLU A 656 -23.93 64.00 -45.30
N SER A 657 -22.80 64.56 -45.73
CA SER A 657 -22.71 65.93 -46.26
C SER A 657 -21.25 66.41 -46.40
N LYS A 658 -20.75 66.39 -47.65
CA LYS A 658 -20.05 67.52 -48.30
C LYS A 658 -19.55 67.14 -49.69
N ALA A 659 -20.09 67.86 -50.69
CA ALA A 659 -19.51 68.31 -51.98
C ALA A 659 -18.83 67.26 -52.89
N ASP A 660 -19.08 67.15 -54.20
CA ASP A 660 -19.32 68.16 -55.23
C ASP A 660 -20.04 67.55 -56.44
N ILE A 661 -20.82 68.37 -57.14
CA ILE A 661 -21.42 68.18 -58.49
C ILE A 661 -20.38 68.70 -59.51
N PRO A 662 -20.15 68.13 -60.73
CA PRO A 662 -21.00 68.41 -61.91
C PRO A 662 -20.95 67.31 -63.03
N PRO A 663 -21.52 67.52 -64.24
CA PRO A 663 -22.77 66.86 -64.63
C PRO A 663 -22.64 66.04 -65.93
N GLU A 664 -23.75 65.39 -66.30
CA GLU A 664 -24.24 65.06 -67.65
C GLU A 664 -24.59 63.59 -67.90
N LEU A 665 -25.88 63.45 -68.25
CA LEU A 665 -26.49 62.60 -69.27
C LEU A 665 -25.92 61.19 -69.50
N VAL A 666 -26.78 60.19 -69.36
CA VAL A 666 -27.22 59.29 -70.46
C VAL A 666 -28.27 58.30 -69.90
N THR A 667 -29.51 58.55 -70.32
CA THR A 667 -30.57 57.61 -70.75
C THR A 667 -30.67 56.17 -70.21
N THR A 668 -31.92 55.81 -69.83
CA THR A 668 -32.64 54.54 -70.11
C THR A 668 -32.12 53.27 -69.44
N THR A 669 -32.87 52.34 -68.84
CA THR A 669 -34.30 51.95 -68.92
C THR A 669 -34.55 50.83 -67.90
N SER A 670 -35.74 50.84 -67.31
CA SER A 670 -36.66 49.71 -67.05
C SER A 670 -36.33 48.45 -66.23
N SER A 671 -37.42 48.09 -65.52
CA SER A 671 -37.97 46.77 -65.16
C SER A 671 -37.34 46.07 -63.95
N ASP A 672 -38.10 46.01 -62.85
CA ASP A 672 -38.99 44.89 -62.46
C ASP A 672 -38.16 43.76 -61.87
N GLY A 673 -38.42 43.19 -60.69
CA GLY A 673 -39.65 43.01 -59.96
C GLY A 673 -39.52 41.64 -59.28
N VAL A 674 -40.25 41.48 -58.15
CA VAL A 674 -40.35 40.34 -57.21
C VAL A 674 -39.59 40.53 -55.91
#